data_AF-A0A7R6VLK5-F1
#
_entry.id   AF-A0A7R6VLK5-F1
#
_cell.length_a   1.000
_cell.length_b   1.000
_cell.length_c   1.000
_cell.angle_alpha   90.00
_cell.angle_beta   90.00
_cell.angle_gamma   90.00
#
_symmetry.space_group_name_H-M   'P 1'
#
loop_
_entity.id
_entity.type
_entity.pdbx_description
1 polymer ?
#
loop_
_entity_poly.entity_id
_entity_poly.type
_entity_poly.pdbx_seq_one_letter_code
_entity_poly.pdbx_strand_id
1 'polypeptide(L)'
;MQKFIKYFFYFVLFTQGWIILSGLFNLPFWWVIIASYIGFLAYLYPLQVLYFLLMVMPIFGSRPPDTQAHFLYFLAATIIIGLYSNLYKNERLCKRFWAKIIEPNAITLFVALFAVVSLLSLIGLPILGAIKHSITEDPLYVIKQLLPVGETTLFYSISSQIFLFQAMLIGLYIYGITKPSNQLEIFKNILLSLVAGWFLVIIFGYLDFFGIFSLSHFRPDDTATRFVSFFPNSTWTAQYLSLMMPLLAIILLYVRKTWYAIAVLVLLLIIGEVGLILAMERGAWITYPPILFIIWVMVYYIFAKTKDPFIELKTFLRKYWLKVFITIPLTVSLSVLIVYGIKHINQQNFAKSVIEATGKAKRITQANDRLKHWPPAFKLYGENPLFGAGGDSFGWQYKVYYYQKDAKWHDDKTNTLSLGQFGTAHNIYLETLVGKGIFGLIFLIALFFSLFYKLIKKELTQPQLEVSIIGLIIFASLLAAFIYGNVQVITYTQPVAIIFWLLVFMAAELTHNYNYTPAIRIRFAQILRYTILLMLLLLPFHIANISFIKDFVIAKFTQVFPAFQQHSSLIISTAIWLSALGVLISFLMHRHVIRQSLSQGLLVDELTNKPQLFHEAPTPRAGGIGIYLTNLLVIFNPIGWKFLLASFPAFFAGLMDDFSSISPKVRLVFQVISASLAVFLLDAVIDSIGFGIQIPYWLGAVLSIIAITGVINAINIIDGFNGLAGGFSLLAFLSLGYVAFKVDDMALLELIIINIAALIGFLALNFPKGKIFLGDGGAYFLGFSLATIALMLHHQHPDQVSQWYPLGVLIYPVFEVIFSIYRRKFLEKREATLHDNNHLHQLIFRNITKNNPQTSLYILKRVSIFMLIATIFYWSDFAQIIVFLIFCSWYVWRYDKLKRKLI
;
A
#
# COMPACT_ATOMS: atom_id res chain seq x y z
N MET A 1 -3.85 13.05 -37.63
CA MET A 1 -3.49 11.61 -37.68
C MET A 1 -2.44 11.19 -36.64
N GLN A 2 -1.23 11.75 -36.61
CA GLN A 2 -0.18 11.34 -35.64
C GLN A 2 -0.57 11.50 -34.15
N LYS A 3 -1.27 12.59 -33.78
CA LYS A 3 -1.82 12.76 -32.42
C LYS A 3 -2.83 11.67 -32.09
N PHE A 4 -3.71 11.33 -33.02
CA PHE A 4 -4.72 10.28 -32.86
C PHE A 4 -4.07 8.89 -32.68
N ILE A 5 -3.09 8.53 -33.50
CA ILE A 5 -2.34 7.26 -33.40
C ILE A 5 -1.62 7.16 -32.05
N LYS A 6 -0.96 8.24 -31.60
CA LYS A 6 -0.30 8.30 -30.29
C LYS A 6 -1.30 8.11 -29.13
N TYR A 7 -2.46 8.76 -29.20
CA TYR A 7 -3.49 8.65 -28.17
C TYR A 7 -4.20 7.28 -28.17
N PHE A 8 -4.45 6.72 -29.34
CA PHE A 8 -4.99 5.37 -29.51
C PHE A 8 -4.03 4.32 -28.96
N PHE A 9 -2.73 4.46 -29.21
CA PHE A 9 -1.71 3.55 -28.67
C PHE A 9 -1.65 3.58 -27.13
N TYR A 10 -1.75 4.77 -26.51
CA TYR A 10 -1.83 4.86 -25.04
C TYR A 10 -3.14 4.27 -24.50
N PHE A 11 -4.27 4.50 -25.17
CA PHE A 11 -5.55 3.90 -24.80
C PHE A 11 -5.49 2.36 -24.88
N VAL A 12 -4.90 1.82 -25.95
CA VAL A 12 -4.74 0.36 -26.14
C VAL A 12 -3.81 -0.23 -25.09
N LEU A 13 -2.64 0.36 -24.82
CA LEU A 13 -1.74 -0.09 -23.75
C LEU A 13 -2.39 -0.03 -22.36
N PHE A 14 -3.12 1.04 -22.09
CA PHE A 14 -3.84 1.23 -20.83
C PHE A 14 -4.93 0.16 -20.67
N THR A 15 -5.71 -0.07 -21.72
CA THR A 15 -6.82 -1.04 -21.70
C THR A 15 -6.31 -2.49 -21.69
N GLN A 16 -5.22 -2.82 -22.39
CA GLN A 16 -4.63 -4.16 -22.40
C GLN A 16 -4.08 -4.58 -21.02
N GLY A 17 -3.39 -3.68 -20.32
CA GLY A 17 -2.92 -3.93 -18.96
C GLY A 17 -4.07 -4.22 -18.00
N TRP A 18 -5.21 -3.55 -18.17
CA TRP A 18 -6.37 -3.72 -17.30
C TRP A 18 -7.34 -4.82 -17.73
N ILE A 19 -7.41 -5.22 -19.01
CA ILE A 19 -8.12 -6.43 -19.46
C ILE A 19 -7.49 -7.68 -18.83
N ILE A 20 -6.17 -7.70 -18.68
CA ILE A 20 -5.47 -8.78 -17.97
C ILE A 20 -5.86 -8.78 -16.49
N LEU A 21 -6.05 -7.60 -15.88
CA LEU A 21 -6.45 -7.42 -14.49
C LEU A 21 -7.96 -7.61 -14.26
N SER A 22 -8.82 -7.41 -15.27
CA SER A 22 -10.27 -7.59 -15.19
C SER A 22 -10.66 -9.03 -14.90
N GLY A 23 -9.91 -9.97 -15.47
CA GLY A 23 -10.03 -11.39 -15.17
C GLY A 23 -9.72 -11.72 -13.71
N LEU A 24 -8.83 -10.96 -13.05
CA LEU A 24 -8.42 -11.20 -11.64
C LEU A 24 -9.48 -10.81 -10.61
N PHE A 25 -10.32 -9.83 -10.95
CA PHE A 25 -11.33 -9.26 -10.05
C PHE A 25 -12.76 -9.72 -10.38
N ASN A 26 -12.90 -10.67 -11.32
CA ASN A 26 -14.20 -11.08 -11.88
C ASN A 26 -15.03 -9.88 -12.36
N LEU A 27 -14.34 -8.83 -12.84
CA LEU A 27 -14.99 -7.64 -13.35
C LEU A 27 -15.54 -7.98 -14.72
N PRO A 28 -16.84 -7.75 -14.99
CA PRO A 28 -17.36 -7.97 -16.31
C PRO A 28 -16.56 -7.11 -17.30
N PHE A 29 -16.11 -7.70 -18.41
CA PHE A 29 -15.21 -7.09 -19.38
C PHE A 29 -15.58 -5.65 -19.77
N TRP A 30 -16.89 -5.38 -19.89
CA TRP A 30 -17.44 -4.07 -20.19
C TRP A 30 -17.10 -3.00 -19.14
N TRP A 31 -17.06 -3.36 -17.86
CA TRP A 31 -16.65 -2.44 -16.78
C TRP A 31 -15.20 -2.01 -16.99
N VAL A 32 -14.34 -2.90 -17.49
CA VAL A 32 -12.94 -2.56 -17.74
C VAL A 32 -12.74 -1.64 -18.92
N ILE A 33 -13.51 -1.83 -19.99
CA ILE A 33 -13.55 -0.87 -21.09
C ILE A 33 -14.04 0.49 -20.59
N ILE A 34 -15.12 0.52 -19.80
CA ILE A 34 -15.70 1.76 -19.28
C ILE A 34 -14.71 2.52 -18.39
N ALA A 35 -14.13 1.86 -17.39
CA ALA A 35 -13.18 2.53 -16.48
C ALA A 35 -11.86 2.90 -17.17
N SER A 36 -11.40 2.12 -18.17
CA SER A 36 -10.23 2.49 -18.98
C SER A 36 -10.52 3.71 -19.86
N TYR A 37 -11.71 3.78 -20.45
CA TYR A 37 -12.18 4.93 -21.22
C TYR A 37 -12.31 6.17 -20.34
N ILE A 38 -12.89 6.05 -19.15
CA ILE A 38 -12.98 7.15 -18.18
C ILE A 38 -11.57 7.61 -17.74
N GLY A 39 -10.63 6.69 -17.49
CA GLY A 39 -9.24 7.03 -17.18
C GLY A 39 -8.54 7.77 -18.33
N PHE A 40 -8.78 7.36 -19.57
CA PHE A 40 -8.28 8.04 -20.75
C PHE A 40 -8.91 9.44 -20.94
N LEU A 41 -10.21 9.57 -20.69
CA LEU A 41 -10.87 10.88 -20.64
C LEU A 41 -10.29 11.74 -19.53
N ALA A 42 -9.95 11.19 -18.35
CA ALA A 42 -9.31 11.94 -17.27
C ALA A 42 -7.92 12.46 -17.68
N TYR A 43 -7.21 11.73 -18.55
CA TYR A 43 -5.97 12.20 -19.15
C TYR A 43 -6.17 13.38 -20.13
N LEU A 44 -7.27 13.40 -20.88
CA LEU A 44 -7.56 14.48 -21.85
C LEU A 44 -8.26 15.70 -21.22
N TYR A 45 -9.25 15.45 -20.37
CA TYR A 45 -10.22 16.40 -19.80
C TYR A 45 -10.39 16.16 -18.29
N PRO A 46 -9.34 16.37 -17.48
CA PRO A 46 -9.29 15.94 -16.08
C PRO A 46 -10.40 16.55 -15.20
N LEU A 47 -10.67 17.85 -15.37
CA LEU A 47 -11.68 18.55 -14.56
C LEU A 47 -13.10 18.12 -14.95
N GLN A 48 -13.38 17.99 -16.26
CA GLN A 48 -14.69 17.58 -16.75
C GLN A 48 -15.05 16.17 -16.29
N VAL A 49 -14.08 15.24 -16.33
CA VAL A 49 -14.29 13.88 -15.81
C VAL A 49 -14.55 13.89 -14.32
N LEU A 50 -13.81 14.68 -13.54
CA LEU A 50 -14.05 14.80 -12.10
C LEU A 50 -15.46 15.36 -11.81
N TYR A 51 -15.89 16.40 -12.52
CA TYR A 51 -17.23 16.97 -12.38
C TYR A 51 -18.33 15.96 -12.69
N PHE A 52 -18.17 15.18 -13.77
CA PHE A 52 -19.10 14.12 -14.11
C PHE A 52 -19.15 13.04 -13.02
N LEU A 53 -17.99 12.60 -12.54
CA LEU A 53 -17.90 11.56 -11.51
C LEU A 53 -18.55 11.96 -10.19
N LEU A 54 -18.37 13.22 -9.75
CA LEU A 54 -19.02 13.73 -8.53
C LEU A 54 -20.54 13.76 -8.66
N MET A 55 -21.06 13.98 -9.87
CA MET A 55 -22.50 13.93 -10.15
C MET A 55 -23.05 12.50 -10.12
N VAL A 56 -22.39 11.55 -10.79
CA VAL A 56 -22.88 10.16 -10.87
C VAL A 56 -22.47 9.29 -9.67
N MET A 57 -21.62 9.82 -8.80
CA MET A 57 -21.06 9.14 -7.64
C MET A 57 -22.07 8.37 -6.78
N PRO A 58 -23.27 8.92 -6.49
CA PRO A 58 -24.24 8.24 -5.65
C PRO A 58 -24.80 6.95 -6.27
N ILE A 59 -24.78 6.83 -7.60
CA ILE A 59 -25.21 5.61 -8.32
C ILE A 59 -24.28 4.44 -7.98
N PHE A 60 -23.02 4.73 -7.65
CA PHE A 60 -22.03 3.75 -7.22
C PHE A 60 -21.97 3.55 -5.70
N GLY A 61 -22.96 4.07 -4.95
CA GLY A 61 -23.04 4.05 -3.49
C GLY A 61 -23.40 2.72 -2.84
N SER A 62 -23.18 1.59 -3.52
CA SER A 62 -23.54 0.27 -3.01
C SER A 62 -22.61 -0.18 -1.88
N ARG A 63 -23.14 -1.06 -1.01
CA ARG A 63 -22.37 -2.09 -0.31
C ARG A 63 -22.14 -3.15 -1.37
N PRO A 64 -20.99 -3.22 -2.04
CA PRO A 64 -20.93 -4.09 -3.18
C PRO A 64 -20.96 -5.53 -2.70
N PRO A 65 -21.74 -6.42 -3.33
CA PRO A 65 -21.22 -7.76 -3.52
C PRO A 65 -19.84 -7.64 -4.19
N ASP A 66 -18.94 -8.57 -3.86
CA ASP A 66 -17.50 -8.56 -4.07
C ASP A 66 -17.05 -7.82 -5.34
N THR A 67 -17.73 -8.05 -6.47
CA THR A 67 -17.41 -7.48 -7.79
C THR A 67 -17.55 -5.95 -7.94
N GLN A 68 -18.51 -5.26 -7.30
CA GLN A 68 -18.65 -3.81 -7.53
C GLN A 68 -17.69 -2.98 -6.68
N ALA A 69 -17.18 -3.52 -5.56
CA ALA A 69 -16.15 -2.86 -4.74
C ALA A 69 -14.86 -2.80 -5.55
N HIS A 70 -14.45 -3.96 -6.09
CA HIS A 70 -13.32 -4.06 -7.01
C HIS A 70 -13.45 -3.09 -8.18
N PHE A 71 -14.66 -2.90 -8.72
CA PHE A 71 -14.84 -1.94 -9.80
C PHE A 71 -14.62 -0.51 -9.33
N LEU A 72 -15.16 -0.11 -8.18
CA LEU A 72 -15.01 1.26 -7.70
C LEU A 72 -13.54 1.59 -7.43
N TYR A 73 -12.79 0.65 -6.85
CA TYR A 73 -11.33 0.75 -6.70
C TYR A 73 -10.62 0.88 -8.04
N PHE A 74 -11.03 0.04 -8.99
CA PHE A 74 -10.45 0.00 -10.33
C PHE A 74 -10.70 1.31 -11.10
N LEU A 75 -11.94 1.78 -11.10
CA LEU A 75 -12.35 3.05 -11.68
C LEU A 75 -11.58 4.21 -11.04
N ALA A 76 -11.51 4.27 -9.71
CA ALA A 76 -10.75 5.30 -9.00
C ALA A 76 -9.25 5.26 -9.36
N ALA A 77 -8.66 4.06 -9.46
CA ALA A 77 -7.27 3.90 -9.87
C ALA A 77 -7.03 4.38 -11.31
N THR A 78 -7.89 4.03 -12.27
CA THR A 78 -7.72 4.48 -13.66
C THR A 78 -7.87 5.98 -13.81
N ILE A 79 -8.80 6.59 -13.06
CA ILE A 79 -8.95 8.05 -12.98
C ILE A 79 -7.66 8.68 -12.44
N ILE A 80 -7.14 8.21 -11.31
CA ILE A 80 -5.91 8.75 -10.71
C ILE A 80 -4.73 8.64 -11.68
N ILE A 81 -4.58 7.52 -12.39
CA ILE A 81 -3.52 7.38 -13.39
C ILE A 81 -3.72 8.37 -14.55
N GLY A 82 -4.96 8.56 -15.01
CA GLY A 82 -5.30 9.56 -16.02
C GLY A 82 -4.93 10.98 -15.58
N LEU A 83 -5.34 11.37 -14.37
CA LEU A 83 -5.01 12.67 -13.76
C LEU A 83 -3.49 12.86 -13.62
N TYR A 84 -2.78 11.86 -13.12
CA TYR A 84 -1.32 11.91 -12.97
C TYR A 84 -0.61 12.04 -14.33
N SER A 85 -1.07 11.28 -15.33
CA SER A 85 -0.54 11.35 -16.68
C SER A 85 -0.77 12.74 -17.32
N ASN A 86 -1.91 13.37 -17.03
CA ASN A 86 -2.19 14.74 -17.46
C ASN A 86 -1.22 15.75 -16.81
N LEU A 87 -0.95 15.61 -15.51
CA LEU A 87 0.06 16.45 -14.83
C LEU A 87 1.42 16.30 -15.48
N TYR A 88 1.89 15.07 -15.69
CA TYR A 88 3.22 14.81 -16.23
C TYR A 88 3.38 15.30 -17.68
N LYS A 89 2.30 15.26 -18.47
CA LYS A 89 2.25 15.84 -19.82
C LYS A 89 2.55 17.35 -19.83
N ASN A 90 2.20 18.06 -18.75
CA ASN A 90 2.37 19.50 -18.64
C ASN A 90 3.46 19.83 -17.60
N GLU A 91 4.71 19.89 -18.05
CA GLU A 91 5.87 20.06 -17.17
C GLU A 91 5.75 21.28 -16.24
N ARG A 92 5.23 22.41 -16.74
CA ARG A 92 4.99 23.62 -15.93
C ARG A 92 3.93 23.38 -14.85
N LEU A 93 2.85 22.70 -15.18
CA LEU A 93 1.81 22.34 -14.23
C LEU A 93 2.35 21.34 -13.20
N CYS A 94 3.12 20.34 -13.63
CA CYS A 94 3.74 19.34 -12.77
C CYS A 94 4.70 19.98 -11.75
N LYS A 95 5.61 20.86 -12.20
CA LYS A 95 6.53 21.58 -11.30
C LYS A 95 5.79 22.41 -10.26
N ARG A 96 4.71 23.10 -10.67
CA ARG A 96 3.88 23.92 -9.76
C ARG A 96 3.07 23.07 -8.79
N PHE A 97 2.46 22.00 -9.28
CA PHE A 97 1.72 21.03 -8.48
C PHE A 97 2.58 20.52 -7.33
N TRP A 98 3.79 20.05 -7.65
CA TRP A 98 4.74 19.59 -6.64
C TRP A 98 5.21 20.71 -5.72
N ALA A 99 5.55 21.89 -6.24
CA ALA A 99 5.95 23.02 -5.41
C ALA A 99 4.87 23.36 -4.36
N LYS A 100 3.60 23.42 -4.77
CA LYS A 100 2.48 23.77 -3.89
C LYS A 100 2.14 22.71 -2.86
N ILE A 101 2.24 21.43 -3.23
CA ILE A 101 1.99 20.30 -2.32
C ILE A 101 3.13 20.15 -1.31
N ILE A 102 4.36 20.39 -1.75
CA ILE A 102 5.55 20.32 -0.90
C ILE A 102 5.59 21.50 0.08
N GLU A 103 5.07 22.66 -0.28
CA GLU A 103 4.95 23.82 0.61
C GLU A 103 4.03 23.49 1.80
N PRO A 104 4.58 23.36 3.03
CA PRO A 104 3.80 22.93 4.17
C PRO A 104 2.94 24.08 4.69
N ASN A 105 1.66 23.80 4.87
CA ASN A 105 0.81 24.56 5.79
C ASN A 105 0.26 23.59 6.85
N ALA A 106 -0.22 24.11 7.98
CA ALA A 106 -0.68 23.26 9.08
C ALA A 106 -1.74 22.22 8.67
N ILE A 107 -2.56 22.53 7.66
CA ILE A 107 -3.63 21.64 7.19
C ILE A 107 -3.03 20.49 6.37
N THR A 108 -2.16 20.77 5.38
CA THR A 108 -1.49 19.73 4.58
C THR A 108 -0.58 18.86 5.44
N LEU A 109 0.00 19.41 6.51
CA LEU A 109 0.77 18.65 7.51
C LEU A 109 -0.09 17.62 8.24
N PHE A 110 -1.21 18.04 8.85
CA PHE A 110 -2.07 17.10 9.59
C PHE A 110 -2.69 16.04 8.67
N VAL A 111 -3.02 16.40 7.43
CA VAL A 111 -3.49 15.44 6.42
C VAL A 111 -2.42 14.39 6.11
N ALA A 112 -1.16 14.80 5.90
CA ALA A 112 -0.06 13.88 5.62
C ALA A 112 0.25 12.97 6.82
N LEU A 113 0.25 13.52 8.04
CA LEU A 113 0.45 12.75 9.27
C LEU A 113 -0.68 11.74 9.49
N PHE A 114 -1.94 12.14 9.26
CA PHE A 114 -3.08 11.25 9.31
C PHE A 114 -2.99 10.12 8.27
N ALA A 115 -2.58 10.44 7.04
CA ALA A 115 -2.32 9.45 5.99
C ALA A 115 -1.24 8.44 6.39
N VAL A 116 -0.10 8.90 6.90
CA VAL A 116 1.01 8.04 7.34
C VAL A 116 0.54 7.10 8.45
N VAL A 117 -0.11 7.64 9.48
CA VAL A 117 -0.61 6.81 10.58
C VAL A 117 -1.67 5.83 10.10
N SER A 118 -2.53 6.23 9.15
CA SER A 118 -3.53 5.34 8.57
C SER A 118 -2.91 4.17 7.78
N LEU A 119 -1.74 4.36 7.15
CA LEU A 119 -0.98 3.26 6.54
C LEU A 119 -0.30 2.40 7.60
N LEU A 120 0.38 3.03 8.56
CA LEU A 120 1.07 2.32 9.64
C LEU A 120 0.11 1.49 10.49
N SER A 121 -1.16 1.88 10.58
CA SER A 121 -2.16 1.11 11.30
C SER A 121 -2.46 -0.26 10.67
N LEU A 122 -2.16 -0.45 9.38
CA LEU A 122 -2.21 -1.77 8.74
C LEU A 122 -1.18 -2.74 9.33
N ILE A 123 -0.05 -2.24 9.86
CA ILE A 123 0.93 -3.06 10.58
C ILE A 123 0.32 -3.57 11.89
N GLY A 124 -0.59 -2.79 12.48
CA GLY A 124 -1.31 -3.13 13.69
C GLY A 124 -2.51 -4.05 13.49
N LEU A 125 -2.84 -4.42 12.24
CA LEU A 125 -3.75 -5.55 12.01
C LEU A 125 -3.15 -6.74 12.80
N PRO A 126 -3.94 -7.50 13.57
CA PRO A 126 -3.54 -8.64 14.36
C PRO A 126 -3.24 -9.84 13.44
N ILE A 127 -2.31 -9.63 12.51
CA ILE A 127 -1.44 -10.64 11.95
C ILE A 127 -0.82 -11.41 13.12
N LEU A 128 -0.40 -10.73 14.19
CA LEU A 128 0.08 -11.36 15.43
C LEU A 128 -0.96 -12.23 16.15
N GLY A 129 -2.22 -11.81 16.26
CA GLY A 129 -3.30 -12.60 16.90
C GLY A 129 -3.74 -13.79 16.03
N ALA A 130 -3.84 -13.58 14.72
CA ALA A 130 -4.11 -14.61 13.73
C ALA A 130 -2.97 -15.63 13.65
N ILE A 131 -1.70 -15.18 13.68
CA ILE A 131 -0.50 -16.02 13.79
C ILE A 131 -0.51 -16.80 15.10
N LYS A 132 -0.81 -16.15 16.23
CA LYS A 132 -0.86 -16.83 17.53
C LYS A 132 -1.94 -17.92 17.56
N HIS A 133 -3.10 -17.68 16.94
CA HIS A 133 -4.18 -18.67 16.85
C HIS A 133 -3.92 -19.78 15.80
N SER A 134 -3.23 -19.46 14.69
CA SER A 134 -2.84 -20.44 13.67
C SER A 134 -1.62 -21.29 14.05
N ILE A 135 -0.76 -20.80 14.93
CA ILE A 135 0.24 -21.61 15.63
C ILE A 135 -0.45 -22.65 16.54
N THR A 136 -1.63 -22.33 17.10
CA THR A 136 -2.31 -23.21 18.06
C THR A 136 -3.35 -24.16 17.46
N GLU A 137 -4.05 -23.84 16.37
CA GLU A 137 -5.21 -24.66 15.94
C GLU A 137 -5.40 -24.89 14.42
N ASP A 138 -5.30 -23.89 13.51
CA ASP A 138 -5.44 -24.12 12.05
C ASP A 138 -4.94 -22.95 11.16
N PRO A 139 -3.91 -23.15 10.30
CA PRO A 139 -3.48 -22.17 9.28
C PRO A 139 -4.55 -21.83 8.23
N LEU A 140 -5.47 -22.75 7.92
CA LEU A 140 -6.59 -22.48 7.01
C LEU A 140 -7.56 -21.45 7.58
N TYR A 141 -7.58 -21.19 8.88
CA TYR A 141 -8.43 -20.16 9.48
C TYR A 141 -8.08 -18.76 8.98
N VAL A 142 -6.79 -18.41 8.93
CA VAL A 142 -6.33 -17.10 8.44
C VAL A 142 -6.66 -16.93 6.96
N ILE A 143 -6.47 -17.99 6.18
CA ILE A 143 -6.79 -18.03 4.75
C ILE A 143 -8.31 -17.91 4.53
N LYS A 144 -9.14 -18.63 5.29
CA LYS A 144 -10.61 -18.54 5.25
C LYS A 144 -11.16 -17.18 5.69
N GLN A 145 -10.42 -16.36 6.44
CA GLN A 145 -10.83 -14.98 6.80
C GLN A 145 -10.35 -13.92 5.80
N LEU A 146 -9.35 -14.24 4.97
CA LEU A 146 -8.89 -13.42 3.85
C LEU A 146 -9.75 -13.58 2.59
N LEU A 147 -10.44 -14.72 2.47
CA LEU A 147 -11.18 -15.14 1.28
C LEU A 147 -12.59 -14.54 1.11
N PRO A 148 -13.44 -14.37 2.15
CA PRO A 148 -14.74 -13.73 1.99
C PRO A 148 -14.60 -12.19 2.03
N VAL A 149 -15.48 -11.49 1.31
CA VAL A 149 -15.63 -10.03 1.39
C VAL A 149 -16.78 -9.70 2.35
N GLY A 150 -16.53 -8.74 3.24
CA GLY A 150 -17.52 -8.26 4.20
C GLY A 150 -16.87 -7.39 5.27
N GLU A 151 -17.66 -6.55 5.96
CA GLU A 151 -17.18 -5.57 6.96
C GLU A 151 -16.37 -6.17 8.13
N THR A 152 -16.34 -7.50 8.23
CA THR A 152 -15.66 -8.25 9.28
C THR A 152 -14.45 -9.02 8.75
N THR A 153 -13.85 -8.60 7.63
CA THR A 153 -12.74 -9.32 6.99
C THR A 153 -11.47 -8.47 6.94
N LEU A 154 -10.32 -9.15 6.94
CA LEU A 154 -9.01 -8.50 6.80
C LEU A 154 -8.89 -7.76 5.46
N PHE A 155 -9.48 -8.33 4.40
CA PHE A 155 -9.56 -7.72 3.07
C PHE A 155 -10.30 -6.38 3.09
N TYR A 156 -11.41 -6.28 3.82
CA TYR A 156 -12.19 -5.03 3.94
C TYR A 156 -11.39 -3.92 4.62
N SER A 157 -10.64 -4.24 5.68
CA SER A 157 -9.79 -3.26 6.38
C SER A 157 -8.68 -2.69 5.50
N ILE A 158 -8.05 -3.54 4.67
CA ILE A 158 -7.04 -3.13 3.70
C ILE A 158 -7.68 -2.26 2.62
N SER A 159 -8.79 -2.73 2.05
CA SER A 159 -9.50 -2.04 0.96
C SER A 159 -10.03 -0.67 1.38
N SER A 160 -10.55 -0.55 2.61
CA SER A 160 -10.94 0.72 3.26
C SER A 160 -9.81 1.72 3.30
N GLN A 161 -8.60 1.28 3.67
CA GLN A 161 -7.42 2.13 3.65
C GLN A 161 -7.06 2.59 2.24
N ILE A 162 -7.02 1.70 1.25
CA ILE A 162 -6.75 2.14 -0.12
C ILE A 162 -7.81 3.11 -0.64
N PHE A 163 -9.09 2.87 -0.38
CA PHE A 163 -10.15 3.80 -0.79
C PHE A 163 -9.92 5.19 -0.21
N LEU A 164 -9.60 5.25 1.08
CA LEU A 164 -9.24 6.49 1.78
C LEU A 164 -8.06 7.19 1.09
N PHE A 165 -7.02 6.46 0.72
CA PHE A 165 -5.89 7.05 -0.01
C PHE A 165 -6.26 7.56 -1.40
N GLN A 166 -7.06 6.81 -2.16
CA GLN A 166 -7.54 7.24 -3.47
C GLN A 166 -8.37 8.53 -3.36
N ALA A 167 -9.25 8.62 -2.36
CA ALA A 167 -10.00 9.82 -2.02
C ALA A 167 -9.08 11.02 -1.76
N MET A 168 -8.05 10.83 -0.94
CA MET A 168 -7.08 11.87 -0.61
C MET A 168 -6.26 12.31 -1.83
N LEU A 169 -5.89 11.39 -2.73
CA LEU A 169 -5.16 11.71 -3.96
C LEU A 169 -6.00 12.58 -4.92
N ILE A 170 -7.30 12.32 -5.02
CA ILE A 170 -8.22 13.15 -5.80
C ILE A 170 -8.31 14.57 -5.20
N GLY A 171 -8.40 14.68 -3.88
CA GLY A 171 -8.39 15.98 -3.20
C GLY A 171 -7.06 16.74 -3.37
N LEU A 172 -5.93 16.04 -3.27
CA LEU A 172 -4.59 16.58 -3.52
C LEU A 172 -4.43 17.08 -4.95
N TYR A 173 -4.99 16.36 -5.93
CA TYR A 173 -5.01 16.80 -7.31
C TYR A 173 -5.65 18.17 -7.44
N ILE A 174 -6.88 18.34 -6.91
CA ILE A 174 -7.60 19.62 -6.93
C ILE A 174 -6.81 20.72 -6.21
N TYR A 175 -6.30 20.44 -5.01
CA TYR A 175 -5.46 21.37 -4.25
C TYR A 175 -4.26 21.86 -5.07
N GLY A 176 -3.52 20.94 -5.69
CA GLY A 176 -2.28 21.23 -6.40
C GLY A 176 -2.45 21.99 -7.72
N ILE A 177 -3.57 21.81 -8.44
CA ILE A 177 -3.82 22.50 -9.73
C ILE A 177 -4.50 23.86 -9.59
N THR A 178 -5.12 24.13 -8.44
CA THR A 178 -5.90 25.36 -8.19
C THR A 178 -4.99 26.58 -8.03
N LYS A 179 -5.41 27.73 -8.57
CA LYS A 179 -4.74 29.03 -8.43
C LYS A 179 -5.74 30.12 -8.05
N PRO A 180 -5.32 31.22 -7.42
CA PRO A 180 -6.22 32.33 -7.10
C PRO A 180 -7.05 32.84 -8.29
N SER A 181 -6.48 32.80 -9.51
CA SER A 181 -7.16 33.27 -10.73
C SER A 181 -8.29 32.36 -11.24
N ASN A 182 -8.29 31.07 -10.91
CA ASN A 182 -9.30 30.09 -11.39
C ASN A 182 -9.96 29.28 -10.26
N GLN A 183 -9.55 29.49 -9.01
CA GLN A 183 -10.04 28.80 -7.81
C GLN A 183 -11.54 28.87 -7.70
N LEU A 184 -12.09 30.07 -7.85
CA LEU A 184 -13.51 30.32 -7.69
C LEU A 184 -14.34 29.54 -8.72
N GLU A 185 -13.91 29.54 -9.97
CA GLU A 185 -14.59 28.83 -11.06
C GLU A 185 -14.55 27.31 -10.86
N ILE A 186 -13.37 26.76 -10.52
CA ILE A 186 -13.21 25.32 -10.25
C ILE A 186 -14.10 24.91 -9.07
N PHE A 187 -14.08 25.68 -7.99
CA PHE A 187 -14.82 25.31 -6.77
C PHE A 187 -16.32 25.38 -6.99
N LYS A 188 -16.81 26.42 -7.67
CA LYS A 188 -18.23 26.49 -8.01
C LYS A 188 -18.69 25.30 -8.86
N ASN A 189 -17.91 24.90 -9.87
CA ASN A 189 -18.25 23.77 -10.72
C ASN A 189 -18.27 22.44 -9.94
N ILE A 190 -17.32 22.22 -9.03
CA ILE A 190 -17.32 21.05 -8.13
C ILE A 190 -18.59 21.01 -7.29
N LEU A 191 -18.94 22.14 -6.64
CA LEU A 191 -20.12 22.21 -5.78
C LEU A 191 -21.42 22.01 -6.57
N LEU A 192 -21.51 22.54 -7.78
CA LEU A 192 -22.66 22.30 -8.68
C LEU A 192 -22.79 20.84 -9.07
N SER A 193 -21.69 20.16 -9.38
CA SER A 193 -21.70 18.71 -9.67
C SER A 193 -22.20 17.88 -8.49
N LEU A 194 -21.80 18.23 -7.27
CA LEU A 194 -22.29 17.58 -6.05
C LEU A 194 -23.79 17.82 -5.82
N VAL A 195 -24.26 19.05 -6.05
CA VAL A 195 -25.70 19.38 -6.00
C VAL A 195 -26.47 18.59 -7.06
N ALA A 196 -25.95 18.47 -8.29
CA ALA A 196 -26.57 17.65 -9.33
C ALA A 196 -26.67 16.16 -8.93
N GLY A 197 -25.64 15.61 -8.28
CA GLY A 197 -25.70 14.25 -7.72
C GLY A 197 -26.74 14.11 -6.60
N TRP A 198 -26.90 15.12 -5.76
CA TRP A 198 -27.94 15.16 -4.74
C TRP A 198 -29.36 15.14 -5.33
N PHE A 199 -29.58 15.88 -6.42
CA PHE A 199 -30.85 15.82 -7.15
C PHE A 199 -31.16 14.43 -7.67
N LEU A 200 -30.17 13.74 -8.24
CA LEU A 200 -30.33 12.36 -8.71
C LEU A 200 -30.77 11.45 -7.55
N VAL A 201 -30.11 11.54 -6.40
CA VAL A 201 -30.46 10.74 -5.21
C VAL A 201 -31.89 11.00 -4.77
N ILE A 202 -32.32 12.26 -4.69
CA ILE A 202 -33.65 12.60 -4.21
C ILE A 202 -34.74 12.20 -5.18
N ILE A 203 -34.61 12.54 -6.46
CA ILE A 203 -35.66 12.30 -7.45
C ILE A 203 -35.90 10.79 -7.59
N PHE A 204 -34.84 10.02 -7.83
CA PHE A 204 -34.97 8.57 -7.98
C PHE A 204 -35.35 7.89 -6.66
N GLY A 205 -34.89 8.40 -5.52
CA GLY A 205 -35.31 7.90 -4.21
C GLY A 205 -36.80 8.09 -3.95
N TYR A 206 -37.39 9.23 -4.34
CA TYR A 206 -38.84 9.44 -4.22
C TYR A 206 -39.65 8.60 -5.19
N LEU A 207 -39.22 8.51 -6.45
CA LEU A 207 -39.90 7.66 -7.45
C LEU A 207 -39.94 6.20 -6.99
N ASP A 208 -38.87 5.72 -6.35
CA ASP A 208 -38.79 4.39 -5.77
C ASP A 208 -39.59 4.23 -4.48
N PHE A 209 -39.49 5.19 -3.56
CA PHE A 209 -40.28 5.20 -2.32
C PHE A 209 -41.80 5.17 -2.57
N PHE A 210 -42.27 5.84 -3.62
CA PHE A 210 -43.69 5.86 -4.02
C PHE A 210 -44.10 4.74 -4.99
N GLY A 211 -43.18 3.83 -5.36
CA GLY A 211 -43.48 2.68 -6.22
C GLY A 211 -43.69 3.02 -7.70
N ILE A 212 -43.23 4.19 -8.15
CA ILE A 212 -43.31 4.63 -9.56
C ILE A 212 -42.19 3.97 -10.39
N PHE A 213 -41.02 3.74 -9.79
CA PHE A 213 -39.85 3.15 -10.46
C PHE A 213 -39.02 2.33 -9.46
N SER A 214 -38.56 1.13 -9.80
CA SER A 214 -37.77 0.31 -8.85
C SER A 214 -36.26 0.48 -9.03
N LEU A 215 -35.55 0.77 -7.94
CA LEU A 215 -34.09 0.80 -7.87
C LEU A 215 -33.45 -0.55 -7.48
N SER A 216 -34.22 -1.63 -7.42
CA SER A 216 -33.77 -2.98 -7.02
C SER A 216 -32.56 -3.50 -7.80
N HIS A 217 -32.41 -3.13 -9.07
CA HIS A 217 -31.25 -3.52 -9.89
C HIS A 217 -29.93 -2.90 -9.41
N PHE A 218 -29.99 -1.75 -8.72
CA PHE A 218 -28.84 -1.08 -8.09
C PHE A 218 -28.67 -1.47 -6.61
N ARG A 219 -29.70 -2.08 -6.00
CA ARG A 219 -29.74 -2.50 -4.59
C ARG A 219 -30.04 -4.01 -4.46
N PRO A 220 -29.04 -4.88 -4.64
CA PRO A 220 -29.25 -6.32 -4.58
C PRO A 220 -29.69 -6.85 -3.20
N ASP A 221 -29.43 -6.11 -2.10
CA ASP A 221 -29.78 -6.48 -0.71
C ASP A 221 -30.87 -5.55 -0.10
N ASP A 222 -31.95 -5.31 -0.84
CA ASP A 222 -33.00 -4.35 -0.43
C ASP A 222 -33.93 -4.89 0.67
N THR A 223 -33.67 -4.49 1.91
CA THR A 223 -34.49 -4.87 3.10
C THR A 223 -35.10 -3.65 3.79
N ALA A 224 -35.00 -2.45 3.19
CA ALA A 224 -35.33 -1.21 3.86
C ALA A 224 -36.85 -0.90 3.80
N THR A 225 -37.45 -0.61 4.96
CA THR A 225 -38.84 -0.14 5.10
C THR A 225 -38.97 1.39 5.16
N ARG A 226 -37.86 2.11 4.91
CA ARG A 226 -37.70 3.56 5.08
C ARG A 226 -37.18 4.18 3.80
N PHE A 227 -37.19 5.51 3.71
CA PHE A 227 -36.69 6.20 2.51
C PHE A 227 -35.22 5.87 2.24
N VAL A 228 -34.99 5.35 1.03
CA VAL A 228 -33.69 4.98 0.46
C VAL A 228 -33.65 5.42 -0.99
N SER A 229 -32.45 5.49 -1.57
CA SER A 229 -32.23 5.83 -2.98
C SER A 229 -31.27 4.82 -3.60
N PHE A 230 -30.24 5.25 -4.33
CA PHE A 230 -29.16 4.38 -4.81
C PHE A 230 -28.35 3.74 -3.66
N PHE A 231 -28.37 4.33 -2.47
CA PHE A 231 -27.79 3.73 -1.28
C PHE A 231 -28.71 2.63 -0.72
N PRO A 232 -28.17 1.45 -0.36
CA PRO A 232 -28.97 0.31 0.12
C PRO A 232 -29.50 0.48 1.55
N ASN A 233 -29.04 1.49 2.30
CA ASN A 233 -29.44 1.75 3.67
C ASN A 233 -29.93 3.20 3.84
N SER A 234 -31.02 3.37 4.59
CA SER A 234 -31.61 4.66 4.95
C SER A 234 -30.63 5.56 5.71
N THR A 235 -29.71 4.98 6.50
CA THR A 235 -28.72 5.76 7.24
C THR A 235 -27.69 6.41 6.31
N TRP A 236 -27.19 5.69 5.30
CA TRP A 236 -26.25 6.25 4.31
C TRP A 236 -26.91 7.27 3.41
N THR A 237 -28.16 7.01 3.01
CA THR A 237 -28.97 8.00 2.29
C THR A 237 -29.08 9.28 3.13
N ALA A 238 -29.46 9.15 4.40
CA ALA A 238 -29.62 10.29 5.30
C ALA A 238 -28.29 11.03 5.58
N GLN A 239 -27.17 10.33 5.67
CA GLN A 239 -25.84 10.91 5.80
C GLN A 239 -25.45 11.74 4.57
N TYR A 240 -25.62 11.16 3.38
CA TYR A 240 -25.34 11.84 2.12
C TYR A 240 -26.22 13.09 1.96
N LEU A 241 -27.53 12.97 2.21
CA LEU A 241 -28.46 14.11 2.16
C LEU A 241 -28.04 15.22 3.14
N SER A 242 -27.72 14.86 4.39
CA SER A 242 -27.29 15.83 5.41
C SER A 242 -26.00 16.55 5.01
N LEU A 243 -25.04 15.83 4.43
CA LEU A 243 -23.76 16.39 3.98
C LEU A 243 -23.92 17.38 2.82
N MET A 244 -24.84 17.10 1.90
CA MET A 244 -25.03 17.83 0.64
C MET A 244 -26.03 18.98 0.75
N MET A 245 -26.97 18.96 1.69
CA MET A 245 -27.95 20.04 1.90
C MET A 245 -27.32 21.45 2.02
N PRO A 246 -26.21 21.67 2.74
CA PRO A 246 -25.55 22.98 2.76
C PRO A 246 -25.11 23.47 1.37
N LEU A 247 -24.75 22.56 0.47
CA LEU A 247 -24.26 22.88 -0.87
C LEU A 247 -25.34 23.50 -1.76
N LEU A 248 -26.63 23.27 -1.48
CA LEU A 248 -27.74 23.83 -2.24
C LEU A 248 -27.70 25.37 -2.29
N ALA A 249 -27.14 26.01 -1.26
CA ALA A 249 -26.98 27.46 -1.22
C ALA A 249 -26.10 28.01 -2.36
N ILE A 250 -25.34 27.17 -3.07
CA ILE A 250 -24.58 27.58 -4.27
C ILE A 250 -25.49 28.14 -5.37
N ILE A 251 -26.75 27.70 -5.45
CA ILE A 251 -27.73 28.15 -6.44
C ILE A 251 -27.96 29.67 -6.33
N LEU A 252 -27.83 30.22 -5.12
CA LEU A 252 -27.99 31.66 -4.86
C LEU A 252 -26.94 32.52 -5.60
N LEU A 253 -25.78 31.93 -5.94
CA LEU A 253 -24.72 32.63 -6.69
C LEU A 253 -24.95 32.61 -8.21
N TYR A 254 -25.77 31.71 -8.72
CA TYR A 254 -25.94 31.50 -10.16
C TYR A 254 -27.21 32.12 -10.74
N VAL A 255 -28.27 32.17 -9.94
CA VAL A 255 -29.57 32.67 -10.38
C VAL A 255 -29.61 34.19 -10.29
N ARG A 256 -29.74 34.87 -11.44
CA ARG A 256 -29.76 36.34 -11.55
C ARG A 256 -30.82 37.02 -10.68
N LYS A 257 -32.01 36.42 -10.57
CA LYS A 257 -33.11 36.94 -9.73
C LYS A 257 -33.05 36.29 -8.35
N THR A 258 -32.47 36.98 -7.36
CA THR A 258 -32.19 36.44 -6.03
C THR A 258 -33.43 35.85 -5.34
N TRP A 259 -34.61 36.46 -5.49
CA TRP A 259 -35.85 35.94 -4.90
C TRP A 259 -36.26 34.57 -5.49
N TYR A 260 -36.06 34.36 -6.79
CA TYR A 260 -36.34 33.09 -7.45
C TYR A 260 -35.34 32.02 -6.99
N ALA A 261 -34.08 32.40 -6.84
CA ALA A 261 -33.03 31.53 -6.29
C ALA A 261 -33.38 31.01 -4.90
N ILE A 262 -33.94 31.89 -4.06
CA ILE A 262 -34.38 31.55 -2.69
C ILE A 262 -35.61 30.67 -2.71
N ALA A 263 -36.60 30.97 -3.56
CA ALA A 263 -37.78 30.12 -3.68
C ALA A 263 -37.39 28.69 -4.09
N VAL A 264 -36.49 28.56 -5.07
CA VAL A 264 -35.93 27.26 -5.47
C VAL A 264 -35.16 26.61 -4.33
N LEU A 265 -34.25 27.33 -3.66
CA LEU A 265 -33.50 26.81 -2.53
C LEU A 265 -34.42 26.29 -1.41
N VAL A 266 -35.42 27.06 -1.00
CA VAL A 266 -36.38 26.69 0.05
C VAL A 266 -37.17 25.45 -0.36
N LEU A 267 -37.65 25.38 -1.61
CA LEU A 267 -38.33 24.20 -2.11
C LEU A 267 -37.44 22.95 -2.03
N LEU A 268 -36.18 23.06 -2.43
CA LEU A 268 -35.22 21.95 -2.37
C LEU A 268 -34.89 21.56 -0.94
N LEU A 269 -34.75 22.51 -0.02
CA LEU A 269 -34.58 22.22 1.39
C LEU A 269 -35.77 21.41 1.90
N ILE A 270 -37.01 21.85 1.67
CA ILE A 270 -38.22 21.13 2.07
C ILE A 270 -38.23 19.70 1.49
N ILE A 271 -37.88 19.53 0.22
CA ILE A 271 -37.80 18.19 -0.40
C ILE A 271 -36.74 17.33 0.31
N GLY A 272 -35.55 17.88 0.57
CA GLY A 272 -34.50 17.18 1.32
C GLY A 272 -34.93 16.82 2.74
N GLU A 273 -35.62 17.73 3.43
CA GLU A 273 -36.14 17.58 4.78
C GLU A 273 -37.15 16.45 4.87
N VAL A 274 -38.12 16.41 3.95
CA VAL A 274 -39.09 15.32 3.88
C VAL A 274 -38.36 13.98 3.68
N GLY A 275 -37.32 13.94 2.84
CA GLY A 275 -36.49 12.74 2.64
C GLY A 275 -35.78 12.28 3.90
N LEU A 276 -35.18 13.23 4.66
CA LEU A 276 -34.55 12.95 5.96
C LEU A 276 -35.57 12.45 7.01
N ILE A 277 -36.76 13.05 7.04
CA ILE A 277 -37.85 12.62 7.94
C ILE A 277 -38.26 11.19 7.63
N LEU A 278 -38.49 10.87 6.35
CA LEU A 278 -38.90 9.54 5.89
C LEU A 278 -37.78 8.49 6.05
N ALA A 279 -36.51 8.90 6.08
CA ALA A 279 -35.40 8.01 6.43
C ALA A 279 -35.40 7.64 7.93
N MET A 280 -36.02 8.45 8.80
CA MET A 280 -36.18 8.24 10.25
C MET A 280 -34.86 7.99 11.01
N GLU A 281 -33.78 8.67 10.63
CA GLU A 281 -32.44 8.44 11.20
C GLU A 281 -32.01 9.50 12.20
N ARG A 282 -31.66 9.07 13.42
CA ARG A 282 -31.35 9.98 14.54
C ARG A 282 -30.15 10.89 14.26
N GLY A 283 -29.14 10.37 13.55
CA GLY A 283 -27.94 11.14 13.19
C GLY A 283 -28.25 12.33 12.30
N ALA A 284 -29.19 12.17 11.38
CA ALA A 284 -29.65 13.27 10.54
C ALA A 284 -30.30 14.36 11.40
N TRP A 285 -31.20 13.98 12.30
CA TRP A 285 -31.93 14.92 13.16
C TRP A 285 -31.04 15.76 14.07
N ILE A 286 -29.92 15.21 14.56
CA ILE A 286 -28.95 15.95 15.38
C ILE A 286 -28.11 16.90 14.51
N THR A 287 -27.73 16.45 13.32
CA THR A 287 -26.90 17.21 12.37
C THR A 287 -27.68 18.38 11.75
N TYR A 288 -28.99 18.23 11.64
CA TYR A 288 -29.85 19.04 10.81
C TYR A 288 -30.06 20.51 11.27
N PRO A 289 -30.37 20.81 12.56
CA PRO A 289 -30.56 22.20 13.00
C PRO A 289 -29.32 23.12 12.83
N PRO A 290 -28.08 22.68 13.17
CA PRO A 290 -26.88 23.47 12.91
C PRO A 290 -26.66 23.79 11.41
N ILE A 291 -26.99 22.85 10.51
CA ILE A 291 -26.90 23.07 9.06
C ILE A 291 -27.88 24.15 8.62
N LEU A 292 -29.15 24.03 9.02
CA LEU A 292 -30.18 25.02 8.67
C LEU A 292 -29.80 26.42 9.13
N PHE A 293 -29.24 26.53 10.33
CA PHE A 293 -28.75 27.81 10.84
C PHE A 293 -27.76 28.46 9.88
N ILE A 294 -26.74 27.72 9.42
CA ILE A 294 -25.73 28.26 8.51
C ILE A 294 -26.34 28.59 7.14
N ILE A 295 -27.26 27.76 6.63
CA ILE A 295 -27.97 28.04 5.37
C ILE A 295 -28.76 29.34 5.45
N TRP A 296 -29.53 29.54 6.52
CA TRP A 296 -30.29 30.78 6.71
C TRP A 296 -29.40 31.99 6.96
N VAL A 297 -28.26 31.84 7.67
CA VAL A 297 -27.23 32.89 7.73
C VAL A 297 -26.83 33.33 6.32
N MET A 298 -26.57 32.38 5.41
CA MET A 298 -26.16 32.69 4.03
C MET A 298 -27.26 33.41 3.24
N VAL A 299 -28.51 32.93 3.31
CA VAL A 299 -29.66 33.56 2.64
C VAL A 299 -29.81 35.02 3.08
N TYR A 300 -29.82 35.27 4.38
CA TYR A 300 -29.97 36.62 4.91
C TYR A 300 -28.73 37.49 4.68
N TYR A 301 -27.54 36.91 4.67
CA TYR A 301 -26.30 37.64 4.39
C TYR A 301 -26.26 38.14 2.94
N ILE A 302 -26.72 37.35 1.97
CA ILE A 302 -26.86 37.76 0.57
C ILE A 302 -27.82 38.95 0.46
N PHE A 303 -28.97 38.89 1.13
CA PHE A 303 -29.92 40.01 1.18
C PHE A 303 -29.36 41.27 1.86
N ALA A 304 -28.51 41.10 2.86
CA ALA A 304 -27.85 42.24 3.49
C ALA A 304 -26.86 42.88 2.50
N LYS A 305 -26.09 42.07 1.77
CA LYS A 305 -25.11 42.51 0.77
C LYS A 305 -25.72 43.14 -0.48
N THR A 306 -26.95 42.79 -0.86
CA THR A 306 -27.66 43.51 -1.94
C THR A 306 -28.04 44.93 -1.55
N LYS A 307 -28.18 45.21 -0.24
CA LYS A 307 -28.50 46.54 0.30
C LYS A 307 -27.24 47.32 0.70
N ASP A 308 -26.24 46.62 1.24
CA ASP A 308 -24.96 47.16 1.66
C ASP A 308 -23.83 46.23 1.19
N PRO A 309 -23.20 46.51 0.03
CA PRO A 309 -22.15 45.66 -0.53
C PRO A 309 -20.90 45.53 0.37
N PHE A 310 -20.71 46.41 1.35
CA PHE A 310 -19.53 46.44 2.20
C PHE A 310 -19.73 45.76 3.56
N ILE A 311 -20.95 45.33 3.90
CA ILE A 311 -21.22 44.67 5.20
C ILE A 311 -20.39 43.39 5.37
N GLU A 312 -19.57 43.32 6.42
CA GLU A 312 -18.83 42.10 6.76
C GLU A 312 -19.74 41.09 7.48
N LEU A 313 -19.43 39.78 7.35
CA LEU A 313 -20.21 38.70 7.97
C LEU A 313 -20.33 38.86 9.49
N LYS A 314 -19.26 39.31 10.16
CA LYS A 314 -19.26 39.55 11.62
C LYS A 314 -20.31 40.60 12.02
N THR A 315 -20.34 41.72 11.29
CA THR A 315 -21.27 42.82 11.52
C THR A 315 -22.70 42.42 11.20
N PHE A 316 -22.89 41.65 10.13
CA PHE A 316 -24.18 41.06 9.77
C PHE A 316 -24.72 40.15 10.89
N LEU A 317 -23.93 39.20 11.38
CA LEU A 317 -24.36 38.25 12.42
C LEU A 317 -24.79 38.98 13.69
N ARG A 318 -24.03 40.00 14.13
CA ARG A 318 -24.39 40.82 15.30
C ARG A 318 -25.76 41.48 15.16
N LYS A 319 -26.14 41.89 13.94
CA LYS A 319 -27.37 42.65 13.66
C LYS A 319 -28.60 41.77 13.37
N TYR A 320 -28.41 40.57 12.80
CA TYR A 320 -29.52 39.78 12.22
C TYR A 320 -29.69 38.37 12.80
N TRP A 321 -28.91 37.95 13.81
CA TRP A 321 -28.96 36.59 14.38
C TRP A 321 -30.36 36.13 14.81
N LEU A 322 -31.19 37.03 15.38
CA LEU A 322 -32.53 36.70 15.84
C LEU A 322 -33.48 36.32 14.68
N LYS A 323 -33.33 36.98 13.52
CA LYS A 323 -34.14 36.66 12.32
C LYS A 323 -33.80 35.28 11.78
N VAL A 324 -32.52 34.95 11.75
CA VAL A 324 -32.02 33.62 11.34
C VAL A 324 -32.55 32.53 12.29
N PHE A 325 -32.59 32.80 13.59
CA PHE A 325 -33.02 31.83 14.59
C PHE A 325 -34.53 31.50 14.46
N ILE A 326 -35.38 32.51 14.19
CA ILE A 326 -36.84 32.34 14.07
C ILE A 326 -37.25 31.57 12.80
N THR A 327 -36.48 31.66 11.70
CA THR A 327 -36.81 30.94 10.45
C THR A 327 -36.64 29.43 10.53
N ILE A 328 -35.79 28.94 11.44
CA ILE A 328 -35.48 27.51 11.57
C ILE A 328 -36.71 26.71 12.04
N PRO A 329 -37.43 27.07 13.13
CA PRO A 329 -38.67 26.40 13.50
C PRO A 329 -39.73 26.39 12.39
N LEU A 330 -39.86 27.47 11.61
CA LEU A 330 -40.88 27.60 10.58
C LEU A 330 -40.67 26.60 9.42
N THR A 331 -39.44 26.43 8.94
CA THR A 331 -39.13 25.42 7.90
C THR A 331 -39.36 24.00 8.40
N VAL A 332 -38.91 23.72 9.63
CA VAL A 332 -39.11 22.41 10.27
C VAL A 332 -40.60 22.09 10.44
N SER A 333 -41.40 23.02 10.92
CA SER A 333 -42.85 22.83 11.09
C SER A 333 -43.55 22.54 9.76
N LEU A 334 -43.18 23.23 8.67
CA LEU A 334 -43.76 23.01 7.35
C LEU A 334 -43.46 21.60 6.82
N SER A 335 -42.22 21.14 6.95
CA SER A 335 -41.79 19.80 6.52
C SER A 335 -42.50 18.69 7.32
N VAL A 336 -42.70 18.89 8.63
CA VAL A 336 -43.47 17.97 9.48
C VAL A 336 -44.94 17.93 9.05
N LEU A 337 -45.56 19.08 8.72
CA LEU A 337 -46.94 19.14 8.23
C LEU A 337 -47.12 18.41 6.89
N ILE A 338 -46.16 18.54 5.97
CA ILE A 338 -46.19 17.82 4.68
C ILE A 338 -46.16 16.30 4.90
N VAL A 339 -45.27 15.81 5.78
CA VAL A 339 -45.21 14.38 6.12
C VAL A 339 -46.50 13.91 6.79
N TYR A 340 -47.08 14.72 7.66
CA TYR A 340 -48.37 14.44 8.29
C TYR A 340 -49.51 14.37 7.24
N GLY A 341 -49.51 15.27 6.25
CA GLY A 341 -50.46 15.26 5.13
C GLY A 341 -50.32 14.03 4.22
N ILE A 342 -49.10 13.64 3.85
CA ILE A 342 -48.81 12.42 3.08
C ILE A 342 -49.30 11.18 3.83
N LYS A 343 -49.09 11.13 5.15
CA LYS A 343 -49.59 10.06 6.03
C LYS A 343 -51.12 9.97 6.03
N HIS A 344 -51.83 11.09 5.91
CA HIS A 344 -53.28 11.11 5.94
C HIS A 344 -53.92 10.72 4.59
N ILE A 345 -53.29 11.08 3.47
CA ILE A 345 -53.74 10.70 2.11
C ILE A 345 -53.59 9.19 1.86
N ASN A 346 -52.59 8.54 2.46
CA ASN A 346 -52.32 7.11 2.26
C ASN A 346 -53.08 6.18 3.24
N GLN A 347 -53.91 6.73 4.14
CA GLN A 347 -54.63 5.97 5.16
C GLN A 347 -55.76 5.08 4.64
N GLN A 348 -56.17 5.19 3.37
CA GLN A 348 -57.13 4.23 2.79
C GLN A 348 -56.53 2.82 2.56
N ASN A 349 -55.20 2.63 2.60
CA ASN A 349 -54.55 1.31 2.53
C ASN A 349 -53.55 1.03 3.67
N PHE A 350 -53.35 1.95 4.61
CA PHE A 350 -52.32 1.86 5.67
C PHE A 350 -52.88 1.47 7.06
N ALA A 351 -54.15 1.08 7.15
CA ALA A 351 -54.86 0.86 8.41
C ALA A 351 -54.49 -0.44 9.16
N LYS A 352 -53.51 -1.23 8.69
CA LYS A 352 -53.00 -2.42 9.41
C LYS A 352 -51.60 -2.29 10.01
N SER A 353 -50.88 -1.20 9.77
CA SER A 353 -49.48 -1.04 10.24
C SER A 353 -49.28 -0.04 11.39
N VAL A 354 -50.34 0.65 11.83
CA VAL A 354 -50.24 1.75 12.82
C VAL A 354 -50.59 1.34 14.25
N ILE A 355 -51.27 0.19 14.46
CA ILE A 355 -51.58 -0.29 15.82
C ILE A 355 -50.36 -0.96 16.51
N GLU A 356 -49.23 -1.15 15.81
CA GLU A 356 -47.95 -1.58 16.42
C GLU A 356 -47.00 -0.41 16.78
N ALA A 357 -47.40 0.85 16.57
CA ALA A 357 -46.53 2.01 16.80
C ALA A 357 -46.26 2.34 18.28
N THR A 358 -47.08 1.85 19.21
CA THR A 358 -46.85 2.01 20.66
C THR A 358 -45.77 1.07 21.20
N GLY A 359 -45.50 -0.06 20.53
CA GLY A 359 -44.40 -0.97 20.85
C GLY A 359 -43.03 -0.48 20.38
N LYS A 360 -42.97 0.25 19.25
CA LYS A 360 -41.70 0.78 18.70
C LYS A 360 -41.27 2.12 19.30
N ALA A 361 -42.18 2.93 19.85
CA ALA A 361 -41.81 4.12 20.63
C ALA A 361 -41.00 3.75 21.89
N LYS A 362 -41.28 2.59 22.50
CA LYS A 362 -40.47 2.01 23.59
C LYS A 362 -39.06 1.59 23.11
N ARG A 363 -38.90 1.25 21.81
CA ARG A 363 -37.60 0.98 21.16
C ARG A 363 -36.84 2.24 20.75
N ILE A 364 -37.46 3.43 20.76
CA ILE A 364 -36.75 4.69 20.55
C ILE A 364 -35.90 5.01 21.80
N THR A 365 -36.40 4.70 22.99
CA THR A 365 -35.63 4.75 24.25
C THR A 365 -34.70 3.54 24.44
N GLN A 366 -35.03 2.37 23.88
CA GLN A 366 -34.09 1.24 23.75
C GLN A 366 -33.23 1.39 22.49
N ALA A 367 -32.62 2.56 22.32
CA ALA A 367 -31.60 2.75 21.29
C ALA A 367 -30.59 1.59 21.38
N ASN A 368 -30.20 1.02 20.23
CA ASN A 368 -29.02 0.16 20.13
C ASN A 368 -27.98 0.69 21.09
N ASP A 369 -27.61 -0.13 22.06
CA ASP A 369 -26.86 0.25 23.23
C ASP A 369 -25.42 0.47 22.78
N ARG A 370 -25.16 1.53 22.01
CA ARG A 370 -23.88 1.78 21.31
C ARG A 370 -22.74 2.01 22.30
N LEU A 371 -23.08 2.36 23.54
CA LEU A 371 -22.18 2.36 24.69
C LEU A 371 -21.65 0.95 24.99
N LYS A 372 -22.37 -0.13 24.66
CA LYS A 372 -21.86 -1.52 24.73
C LYS A 372 -20.70 -1.79 23.76
N HIS A 373 -20.51 -0.98 22.72
CA HIS A 373 -19.35 -1.09 21.82
C HIS A 373 -18.10 -0.36 22.33
N TRP A 374 -18.22 0.48 23.38
CA TRP A 374 -17.11 1.24 23.93
C TRP A 374 -16.10 0.35 24.69
N PRO A 375 -16.51 -0.55 25.62
CA PRO A 375 -15.56 -1.42 26.30
C PRO A 375 -14.74 -2.31 25.33
N PRO A 376 -15.34 -2.94 24.30
CA PRO A 376 -14.58 -3.60 23.23
C PRO A 376 -13.63 -2.66 22.50
N ALA A 377 -14.06 -1.44 22.14
CA ALA A 377 -13.20 -0.47 21.47
C ALA A 377 -11.99 -0.08 22.34
N PHE A 378 -12.18 0.18 23.64
CA PHE A 378 -11.09 0.50 24.55
C PHE A 378 -10.14 -0.69 24.78
N LYS A 379 -10.67 -1.92 24.81
CA LYS A 379 -9.85 -3.14 24.89
C LYS A 379 -8.98 -3.31 23.64
N LEU A 380 -9.55 -3.17 22.45
CA LEU A 380 -8.83 -3.25 21.17
C LEU A 380 -7.81 -2.12 21.01
N TYR A 381 -8.16 -0.91 21.40
CA TYR A 381 -7.20 0.20 21.48
C TYR A 381 -6.02 -0.13 22.39
N GLY A 382 -6.25 -0.82 23.52
CA GLY A 382 -5.20 -1.26 24.43
C GLY A 382 -4.15 -2.18 23.79
N GLU A 383 -4.49 -2.87 22.69
CA GLU A 383 -3.58 -3.77 21.98
C GLU A 383 -2.61 -3.03 21.05
N ASN A 384 -3.05 -1.92 20.43
CA ASN A 384 -2.20 -1.06 19.62
C ASN A 384 -2.53 0.43 19.83
N PRO A 385 -2.12 1.02 20.96
CA PRO A 385 -2.58 2.35 21.36
C PRO A 385 -2.01 3.48 20.51
N LEU A 386 -0.82 3.30 19.92
CA LEU A 386 -0.15 4.37 19.18
C LEU A 386 -0.65 4.52 17.75
N PHE A 387 -0.70 3.40 17.01
CA PHE A 387 -0.99 3.40 15.57
C PHE A 387 -2.31 2.71 15.23
N GLY A 388 -2.97 2.04 16.17
CA GLY A 388 -4.22 1.34 15.94
C GLY A 388 -4.07 0.09 15.09
N ALA A 389 -5.20 -0.57 14.82
CA ALA A 389 -5.24 -1.91 14.27
C ALA A 389 -5.75 -2.02 12.82
N GLY A 390 -5.79 -0.92 12.04
CA GLY A 390 -6.25 -0.92 10.64
C GLY A 390 -7.58 -0.19 10.43
N GLY A 391 -7.92 0.14 9.17
CA GLY A 391 -8.96 1.14 8.85
C GLY A 391 -10.37 0.86 9.38
N ASP A 392 -10.80 -0.39 9.29
CA ASP A 392 -12.12 -0.88 9.70
C ASP A 392 -12.01 -2.19 10.53
N SER A 393 -10.88 -2.39 11.21
CA SER A 393 -10.54 -3.65 11.89
C SER A 393 -11.46 -4.00 13.06
N PHE A 394 -12.24 -3.03 13.54
CA PHE A 394 -13.19 -3.21 14.64
C PHE A 394 -14.23 -4.29 14.35
N GLY A 395 -14.77 -4.37 13.11
CA GLY A 395 -15.78 -5.37 12.76
C GLY A 395 -15.25 -6.81 12.81
N TRP A 396 -13.99 -7.00 12.47
CA TRP A 396 -13.36 -8.31 12.45
C TRP A 396 -12.82 -8.74 13.83
N GLN A 397 -12.14 -7.86 14.57
CA GLN A 397 -11.62 -8.21 15.90
C GLN A 397 -12.72 -8.43 16.94
N TYR A 398 -13.89 -7.79 16.77
CA TYR A 398 -15.08 -8.08 17.57
C TYR A 398 -15.49 -9.56 17.48
N LYS A 399 -15.41 -10.16 16.28
CA LYS A 399 -15.70 -11.58 16.03
C LYS A 399 -14.68 -12.51 16.67
N VAL A 400 -13.40 -12.13 16.76
CA VAL A 400 -12.33 -12.98 17.30
C VAL A 400 -12.31 -12.97 18.84
N TYR A 401 -12.43 -11.80 19.47
CA TYR A 401 -12.25 -11.66 20.92
C TYR A 401 -13.49 -11.98 21.78
N TYR A 402 -14.68 -11.98 21.19
CA TYR A 402 -15.94 -12.13 21.93
C TYR A 402 -16.77 -13.36 21.52
N TYR A 403 -16.26 -14.21 20.61
CA TYR A 403 -16.94 -15.43 20.14
C TYR A 403 -16.34 -16.73 20.71
N GLN A 404 -15.14 -16.71 21.30
CA GLN A 404 -14.56 -17.92 21.93
C GLN A 404 -15.31 -18.27 23.22
N LYS A 405 -15.90 -19.48 23.24
CA LYS A 405 -16.65 -20.29 24.24
C LYS A 405 -17.10 -19.73 25.61
N ASP A 406 -16.45 -18.72 26.17
CA ASP A 406 -16.75 -18.15 27.50
C ASP A 406 -17.40 -16.75 27.42
N ALA A 407 -17.98 -16.40 26.28
CA ALA A 407 -18.63 -15.12 26.09
C ALA A 407 -19.93 -15.04 26.92
N LYS A 408 -19.96 -14.13 27.90
CA LYS A 408 -21.07 -13.88 28.86
C LYS A 408 -22.45 -13.55 28.26
N TRP A 409 -22.62 -13.55 26.93
CA TRP A 409 -23.80 -13.04 26.22
C TRP A 409 -24.14 -13.90 24.99
N HIS A 410 -24.15 -15.22 25.16
CA HIS A 410 -24.63 -16.19 24.18
C HIS A 410 -26.18 -16.19 24.18
N ASP A 411 -26.84 -16.04 23.02
CA ASP A 411 -28.30 -16.26 22.90
C ASP A 411 -28.53 -17.70 22.40
N ASP A 412 -28.84 -18.59 23.33
CA ASP A 412 -28.82 -20.05 23.15
C ASP A 412 -29.99 -20.60 22.31
N LYS A 413 -30.90 -19.76 21.80
CA LYS A 413 -32.18 -20.25 21.26
C LYS A 413 -32.25 -20.55 19.76
N THR A 414 -31.37 -19.99 18.92
CA THR A 414 -31.53 -20.13 17.45
C THR A 414 -30.47 -21.00 16.78
N ASN A 415 -29.38 -21.35 17.46
CA ASN A 415 -28.24 -22.11 16.93
C ASN A 415 -27.79 -21.74 15.49
N THR A 416 -28.13 -20.51 15.08
CA THR A 416 -27.90 -19.89 13.78
C THR A 416 -27.57 -18.44 14.08
N LEU A 417 -26.39 -18.02 13.66
CA LEU A 417 -25.88 -16.67 13.88
C LEU A 417 -26.63 -15.67 12.98
N SER A 418 -27.61 -14.97 13.55
CA SER A 418 -28.01 -13.69 12.95
C SER A 418 -26.91 -12.67 13.26
N LEU A 419 -26.01 -12.43 12.30
CA LEU A 419 -24.95 -11.40 12.30
C LEU A 419 -25.48 -9.95 12.43
N GLY A 420 -26.77 -9.77 12.72
CA GLY A 420 -27.49 -8.49 12.56
C GLY A 420 -27.67 -7.64 13.81
N GLN A 421 -27.23 -8.06 15.01
CA GLN A 421 -27.61 -7.34 16.24
C GLN A 421 -26.54 -6.45 16.89
N PHE A 422 -25.23 -6.62 16.61
CA PHE A 422 -24.19 -5.84 17.32
C PHE A 422 -23.05 -5.39 16.39
N GLY A 423 -23.35 -4.47 15.46
CA GLY A 423 -22.44 -3.94 14.42
C GLY A 423 -21.17 -3.20 14.91
N THR A 424 -20.45 -2.59 13.96
CA THR A 424 -19.20 -1.86 14.22
C THR A 424 -19.42 -0.64 15.13
N ALA A 425 -18.35 -0.11 15.72
CA ALA A 425 -18.40 1.15 16.46
C ALA A 425 -18.74 2.27 15.45
N HIS A 426 -20.03 2.56 15.29
CA HIS A 426 -20.57 3.57 14.38
C HIS A 426 -20.28 5.00 14.90
N ASN A 427 -19.02 5.30 15.20
CA ASN A 427 -18.53 6.57 15.72
C ASN A 427 -17.10 6.80 15.20
N ILE A 428 -16.94 7.90 14.46
CA ILE A 428 -15.68 8.29 13.83
C ILE A 428 -14.48 8.33 14.80
N TYR A 429 -14.66 8.75 16.05
CA TYR A 429 -13.54 8.87 17.00
C TYR A 429 -13.11 7.52 17.53
N LEU A 430 -14.05 6.66 17.90
CA LEU A 430 -13.73 5.32 18.40
C LEU A 430 -13.14 4.46 17.29
N GLU A 431 -13.67 4.56 16.08
CA GLU A 431 -13.12 3.88 14.92
C GLU A 431 -11.75 4.42 14.53
N THR A 432 -11.54 5.74 14.56
CA THR A 432 -10.21 6.34 14.35
C THR A 432 -9.24 5.96 15.45
N LEU A 433 -9.68 5.93 16.71
CA LEU A 433 -8.86 5.58 17.86
C LEU A 433 -8.42 4.11 17.81
N VAL A 434 -9.35 3.20 17.53
CA VAL A 434 -9.06 1.76 17.40
C VAL A 434 -8.28 1.49 16.12
N GLY A 435 -8.69 2.07 15.01
CA GLY A 435 -8.16 1.75 13.70
C GLY A 435 -6.89 2.51 13.32
N LYS A 436 -6.61 3.64 13.96
CA LYS A 436 -5.47 4.54 13.66
C LYS A 436 -4.73 5.02 14.91
N GLY A 437 -5.11 4.53 16.09
CA GLY A 437 -4.44 4.83 17.36
C GLY A 437 -4.66 6.26 17.84
N ILE A 438 -4.03 6.60 18.97
CA ILE A 438 -4.11 7.93 19.55
C ILE A 438 -3.53 9.00 18.62
N PHE A 439 -2.49 8.67 17.85
CA PHE A 439 -1.90 9.62 16.89
C PHE A 439 -2.86 9.91 15.74
N GLY A 440 -3.53 8.88 15.20
CA GLY A 440 -4.53 9.07 14.15
C GLY A 440 -5.68 9.97 14.63
N LEU A 441 -6.16 9.76 15.85
CA LEU A 441 -7.22 10.58 16.44
C LEU A 441 -6.76 12.03 16.67
N ILE A 442 -5.58 12.24 17.27
CA ILE A 442 -5.03 13.58 17.50
C ILE A 442 -4.86 14.33 16.19
N PHE A 443 -4.31 13.69 15.15
CA PHE A 443 -4.09 14.34 13.86
C PHE A 443 -5.41 14.67 13.15
N LEU A 444 -6.42 13.81 13.25
CA LEU A 444 -7.76 14.09 12.71
C LEU A 444 -8.43 15.27 13.43
N ILE A 445 -8.38 15.29 14.76
CA ILE A 445 -8.93 16.37 15.58
C ILE A 445 -8.19 17.68 15.29
N ALA A 446 -6.86 17.66 15.30
CA ALA A 446 -6.03 18.83 15.04
C ALA A 446 -6.27 19.40 13.62
N LEU A 447 -6.40 18.52 12.62
CA LEU A 447 -6.81 18.89 11.26
C LEU A 447 -8.12 19.66 11.29
N PHE A 448 -9.14 19.10 11.93
CA PHE A 448 -10.48 19.66 11.96
C PHE A 448 -10.54 21.03 12.65
N PHE A 449 -9.98 21.14 13.86
CA PHE A 449 -9.94 22.41 14.59
C PHE A 449 -9.12 23.48 13.86
N SER A 450 -7.97 23.12 13.28
CA SER A 450 -7.16 24.04 12.48
C SER A 450 -7.93 24.54 11.26
N LEU A 451 -8.62 23.64 10.56
CA LEU A 451 -9.41 23.97 9.37
C LEU A 451 -10.56 24.91 9.72
N PHE A 452 -11.30 24.60 10.79
CA PHE A 452 -12.45 25.36 11.25
C PHE A 452 -12.06 26.75 11.72
N TYR A 453 -11.03 26.86 12.54
CA TYR A 453 -10.51 28.14 12.99
C TYR A 453 -10.11 29.02 11.79
N LYS A 454 -9.39 28.45 10.82
CA LYS A 454 -8.91 29.21 9.66
C LYS A 454 -10.03 29.62 8.71
N LEU A 455 -10.99 28.74 8.44
CA LEU A 455 -12.16 29.07 7.61
C LEU A 455 -12.95 30.20 8.27
N ILE A 456 -13.35 30.04 9.54
CA ILE A 456 -14.11 31.06 10.25
C ILE A 456 -13.35 32.38 10.30
N LYS A 457 -12.06 32.36 10.67
CA LYS A 457 -11.24 33.57 10.73
C LYS A 457 -11.16 34.27 9.37
N LYS A 458 -10.92 33.52 8.30
CA LYS A 458 -10.84 34.07 6.95
C LYS A 458 -12.18 34.66 6.50
N GLU A 459 -13.28 33.93 6.67
CA GLU A 459 -14.60 34.38 6.24
C GLU A 459 -15.13 35.59 7.03
N LEU A 460 -14.77 35.71 8.31
CA LEU A 460 -15.12 36.92 9.08
C LEU A 460 -14.38 38.17 8.59
N THR A 461 -13.30 38.03 7.82
CA THR A 461 -12.45 39.14 7.34
C THR A 461 -12.49 39.35 5.83
N GLN A 462 -13.21 38.50 5.08
CA GLN A 462 -13.18 38.52 3.62
C GLN A 462 -14.26 39.48 3.05
N PRO A 463 -13.90 40.44 2.18
CA PRO A 463 -14.87 41.37 1.60
C PRO A 463 -15.69 40.76 0.44
N GLN A 464 -15.15 39.74 -0.24
CA GLN A 464 -15.77 39.11 -1.41
C GLN A 464 -16.87 38.11 -1.03
N LEU A 465 -18.12 38.44 -1.40
CA LEU A 465 -19.32 37.66 -1.08
C LEU A 465 -19.25 36.19 -1.53
N GLU A 466 -18.76 35.93 -2.74
CA GLU A 466 -18.73 34.57 -3.30
C GLU A 466 -17.77 33.64 -2.53
N VAL A 467 -16.62 34.17 -2.10
CA VAL A 467 -15.64 33.44 -1.29
C VAL A 467 -16.26 33.11 0.07
N SER A 468 -16.95 34.08 0.69
CA SER A 468 -17.67 33.89 1.95
C SER A 468 -18.76 32.83 1.88
N ILE A 469 -19.55 32.81 0.82
CA ILE A 469 -20.60 31.80 0.64
C ILE A 469 -19.99 30.42 0.44
N ILE A 470 -19.00 30.29 -0.44
CA ILE A 470 -18.33 29.00 -0.68
C ILE A 470 -17.65 28.49 0.59
N GLY A 471 -16.96 29.35 1.34
CA GLY A 471 -16.33 29.01 2.61
C GLY A 471 -17.34 28.54 3.66
N LEU A 472 -18.47 29.23 3.82
CA LEU A 472 -19.54 28.85 4.74
C LEU A 472 -20.24 27.55 4.34
N ILE A 473 -20.46 27.32 3.05
CA ILE A 473 -21.02 26.08 2.51
C ILE A 473 -20.10 24.89 2.84
N ILE A 474 -18.80 25.02 2.53
CA ILE A 474 -17.81 23.97 2.81
C ILE A 474 -17.70 23.72 4.33
N PHE A 475 -17.68 24.79 5.13
CA PHE A 475 -17.68 24.70 6.58
C PHE A 475 -18.91 23.93 7.11
N ALA A 476 -20.11 24.29 6.63
CA ALA A 476 -21.35 23.64 7.03
C ALA A 476 -21.39 22.16 6.64
N SER A 477 -20.91 21.79 5.45
CA SER A 477 -20.81 20.39 5.04
C SER A 477 -19.78 19.61 5.85
N LEU A 478 -18.60 20.18 6.15
CA LEU A 478 -17.63 19.50 7.01
C LEU A 478 -18.12 19.37 8.46
N LEU A 479 -18.84 20.36 8.97
CA LEU A 479 -19.51 20.30 10.26
C LEU A 479 -20.60 19.22 10.26
N ALA A 480 -21.39 19.14 9.19
CA ALA A 480 -22.38 18.10 9.00
C ALA A 480 -21.74 16.71 9.01
N ALA A 481 -20.66 16.51 8.25
CA ALA A 481 -19.91 15.25 8.23
C ALA A 481 -19.41 14.85 9.62
N PHE A 482 -19.01 15.81 10.45
CA PHE A 482 -18.45 15.55 11.77
C PHE A 482 -19.52 15.25 12.82
N ILE A 483 -20.59 16.05 12.86
CA ILE A 483 -21.72 15.80 13.78
C ILE A 483 -22.38 14.48 13.41
N TYR A 484 -22.63 14.25 12.11
CA TYR A 484 -23.16 12.98 11.64
C TYR A 484 -22.15 11.86 11.86
N GLY A 485 -20.84 12.12 11.65
CA GLY A 485 -19.68 11.26 11.93
C GLY A 485 -19.66 10.64 13.33
N ASN A 486 -20.13 11.40 14.31
CA ASN A 486 -20.27 10.97 15.71
C ASN A 486 -21.43 10.00 15.92
N VAL A 487 -22.37 9.97 14.97
CA VAL A 487 -23.55 9.12 14.94
C VAL A 487 -23.43 8.01 13.88
N GLN A 488 -22.63 8.16 12.84
CA GLN A 488 -22.34 7.16 11.82
C GLN A 488 -21.04 7.46 11.07
N VAL A 489 -20.38 6.42 10.60
CA VAL A 489 -19.04 6.43 10.01
C VAL A 489 -18.93 7.21 8.68
N ILE A 490 -17.89 8.05 8.54
CA ILE A 490 -17.51 8.73 7.28
C ILE A 490 -16.25 8.14 6.63
N THR A 491 -15.60 7.18 7.29
CA THR A 491 -14.31 6.57 6.91
C THR A 491 -14.43 5.23 6.19
N TYR A 492 -15.64 4.72 6.00
CA TYR A 492 -15.90 3.49 5.24
C TYR A 492 -15.53 3.65 3.76
N THR A 493 -15.45 2.51 3.08
CA THR A 493 -15.36 2.35 1.61
C THR A 493 -16.61 2.87 0.91
N GLN A 494 -16.87 4.17 0.98
CA GLN A 494 -18.10 4.77 0.46
C GLN A 494 -17.81 6.05 -0.31
N PRO A 495 -18.59 6.34 -1.36
CA PRO A 495 -18.49 7.60 -2.10
C PRO A 495 -18.44 8.86 -1.23
N VAL A 496 -19.14 8.85 -0.09
CA VAL A 496 -19.18 9.95 0.88
C VAL A 496 -17.78 10.35 1.38
N ALA A 497 -16.87 9.39 1.55
CA ALA A 497 -15.50 9.66 2.00
C ALA A 497 -14.72 10.51 0.98
N ILE A 498 -14.88 10.27 -0.33
CA ILE A 498 -14.23 11.08 -1.39
C ILE A 498 -14.73 12.51 -1.32
N ILE A 499 -16.04 12.71 -1.13
CA ILE A 499 -16.63 14.03 -1.02
C ILE A 499 -16.09 14.76 0.21
N PHE A 500 -16.00 14.08 1.35
CA PHE A 500 -15.42 14.64 2.58
C PHE A 500 -13.98 15.11 2.36
N TRP A 501 -13.10 14.25 1.85
CA TRP A 501 -11.69 14.62 1.65
C TRP A 501 -11.52 15.70 0.59
N LEU A 502 -12.32 15.69 -0.47
CA LEU A 502 -12.34 16.77 -1.46
C LEU A 502 -12.67 18.12 -0.81
N LEU A 503 -13.71 18.18 0.03
CA LEU A 503 -14.08 19.39 0.77
C LEU A 503 -12.98 19.85 1.73
N VAL A 504 -12.28 18.92 2.40
CA VAL A 504 -11.11 19.24 3.24
C VAL A 504 -10.02 19.93 2.42
N PHE A 505 -9.69 19.42 1.22
CA PHE A 505 -8.66 20.03 0.36
C PHE A 505 -9.10 21.36 -0.26
N MET A 506 -10.39 21.53 -0.58
CA MET A 506 -10.95 22.82 -0.99
C MET A 506 -10.85 23.86 0.14
N ALA A 507 -11.18 23.46 1.36
CA ALA A 507 -11.03 24.31 2.54
C ALA A 507 -9.56 24.65 2.84
N ALA A 508 -8.65 23.69 2.66
CA ALA A 508 -7.21 23.90 2.80
C ALA A 508 -6.71 24.97 1.82
N GLU A 509 -7.20 24.93 0.58
CA GLU A 509 -6.86 25.90 -0.46
C GLU A 509 -7.46 27.29 -0.19
N LEU A 510 -8.72 27.36 0.27
CA LEU A 510 -9.30 28.63 0.70
C LEU A 510 -8.49 29.26 1.82
N THR A 511 -7.89 28.47 2.71
CA THR A 511 -7.19 28.99 3.90
C THR A 511 -5.67 29.04 3.76
N HIS A 512 -5.15 28.77 2.56
CA HIS A 512 -3.72 28.76 2.29
C HIS A 512 -3.12 30.18 2.43
N ASN A 513 -2.03 30.29 3.21
CA ASN A 513 -1.23 31.52 3.36
C ASN A 513 0.18 31.27 2.82
N TYR A 514 0.65 32.15 1.93
CA TYR A 514 1.93 31.99 1.20
C TYR A 514 3.21 32.23 2.02
N ASN A 515 3.14 32.47 3.34
CA ASN A 515 4.27 32.90 4.17
C ASN A 515 4.64 31.85 5.25
N TYR A 516 5.56 30.92 4.98
CA TYR A 516 6.14 29.97 5.96
C TYR A 516 7.67 29.81 5.81
N THR A 517 8.39 29.32 6.83
CA THR A 517 9.87 29.24 6.83
C THR A 517 10.44 27.97 6.12
N PRO A 518 11.68 28.00 5.56
CA PRO A 518 12.24 26.93 4.71
C PRO A 518 12.62 25.59 5.38
N ALA A 519 13.07 25.60 6.65
CA ALA A 519 13.67 24.41 7.29
C ALA A 519 12.66 23.26 7.56
N ILE A 520 11.42 23.61 7.88
CA ILE A 520 10.31 22.65 8.06
C ILE A 520 9.88 22.06 6.70
N ARG A 521 10.11 22.78 5.58
CA ARG A 521 9.72 22.36 4.21
C ARG A 521 10.50 21.14 3.72
N ILE A 522 11.81 21.06 4.02
CA ILE A 522 12.70 20.01 3.50
C ILE A 522 12.40 18.65 4.16
N ARG A 523 12.25 18.62 5.48
CA ARG A 523 11.95 17.38 6.23
C ARG A 523 10.58 16.82 5.86
N PHE A 524 9.62 17.68 5.49
CA PHE A 524 8.28 17.28 5.08
C PHE A 524 8.21 16.68 3.67
N ALA A 525 8.93 17.27 2.69
CA ALA A 525 9.02 16.72 1.34
C ALA A 525 9.54 15.27 1.35
N GLN A 526 10.46 14.98 2.27
CA GLN A 526 10.99 13.64 2.48
C GLN A 526 9.91 12.68 3.01
N ILE A 527 9.15 13.08 4.05
CA ILE A 527 8.04 12.26 4.59
C ILE A 527 7.02 11.94 3.51
N LEU A 528 6.51 12.95 2.78
CA LEU A 528 5.51 12.75 1.72
C LEU A 528 6.04 11.84 0.60
N ARG A 529 7.30 12.01 0.20
CA ARG A 529 7.95 11.14 -0.80
C ARG A 529 8.03 9.69 -0.30
N TYR A 530 8.37 9.47 0.98
CA TYR A 530 8.41 8.14 1.56
C TYR A 530 7.01 7.53 1.70
N THR A 531 5.99 8.31 2.04
CA THR A 531 4.59 7.85 2.06
C THR A 531 4.13 7.39 0.68
N ILE A 532 4.41 8.18 -0.37
CA ILE A 532 4.07 7.80 -1.75
C ILE A 532 4.86 6.57 -2.21
N LEU A 533 6.12 6.45 -1.83
CA LEU A 533 6.93 5.27 -2.11
C LEU A 533 6.38 4.02 -1.40
N LEU A 534 5.99 4.16 -0.12
CA LEU A 534 5.35 3.10 0.67
C LEU A 534 4.02 2.69 0.01
N MET A 535 3.22 3.65 -0.46
CA MET A 535 1.99 3.37 -1.21
C MET A 535 2.24 2.63 -2.52
N LEU A 536 3.29 2.99 -3.27
CA LEU A 536 3.68 2.28 -4.50
C LEU A 536 4.24 0.88 -4.22
N LEU A 537 4.87 0.67 -3.06
CA LEU A 537 5.31 -0.64 -2.57
C LEU A 537 4.14 -1.50 -2.08
N LEU A 538 3.08 -0.87 -1.57
CA LEU A 538 1.85 -1.52 -1.13
C LEU A 538 0.85 -1.78 -2.28
N LEU A 539 0.99 -1.08 -3.41
CA LEU A 539 0.14 -1.24 -4.60
C LEU A 539 0.22 -2.64 -5.26
N PRO A 540 1.39 -3.32 -5.33
CA PRO A 540 1.47 -4.72 -5.74
C PRO A 540 0.66 -5.70 -4.87
N PHE A 541 0.53 -5.42 -3.56
CA PHE A 541 -0.34 -6.20 -2.66
C PHE A 541 -1.83 -6.07 -3.01
N HIS A 542 -2.16 -5.09 -3.86
CA HIS A 542 -3.50 -4.81 -4.33
C HIS A 542 -3.81 -5.35 -5.73
N ILE A 543 -2.79 -5.71 -6.51
CA ILE A 543 -2.97 -6.23 -7.87
C ILE A 543 -2.93 -7.76 -7.90
N ALA A 544 -2.24 -8.39 -6.95
CA ALA A 544 -2.15 -9.84 -6.88
C ALA A 544 -3.18 -10.40 -5.88
N ASN A 545 -4.39 -10.70 -6.36
CA ASN A 545 -5.14 -11.79 -5.75
C ASN A 545 -4.40 -13.10 -6.10
N ILE A 546 -3.37 -13.41 -5.30
CA ILE A 546 -2.40 -14.49 -5.50
C ILE A 546 -3.09 -15.85 -5.71
N SER A 547 -4.33 -16.02 -5.24
CA SER A 547 -5.08 -17.28 -5.41
C SER A 547 -5.58 -17.53 -6.84
N PHE A 548 -6.01 -16.51 -7.59
CA PHE A 548 -6.66 -16.71 -8.90
C PHE A 548 -5.66 -16.79 -10.06
N ILE A 549 -4.58 -16.00 -10.00
CA ILE A 549 -3.45 -16.10 -10.93
C ILE A 549 -2.81 -17.51 -10.83
N LYS A 550 -2.68 -17.99 -9.59
CA LYS A 550 -2.22 -19.33 -9.26
C LYS A 550 -3.10 -20.39 -9.93
N ASP A 551 -4.41 -20.33 -9.79
CA ASP A 551 -5.31 -21.34 -10.37
C ASP A 551 -5.35 -21.30 -11.91
N PHE A 552 -5.31 -20.12 -12.53
CA PHE A 552 -5.32 -19.95 -13.99
C PHE A 552 -4.00 -20.39 -14.65
N VAL A 553 -2.85 -20.04 -14.05
CA VAL A 553 -1.54 -20.45 -14.55
C VAL A 553 -1.28 -21.91 -14.27
N ILE A 554 -1.70 -22.46 -13.11
CA ILE A 554 -1.67 -23.90 -12.87
C ILE A 554 -2.44 -24.63 -13.97
N ALA A 555 -3.67 -24.21 -14.30
CA ALA A 555 -4.49 -24.84 -15.31
C ALA A 555 -3.88 -24.77 -16.74
N LYS A 556 -3.16 -23.70 -17.08
CA LYS A 556 -2.51 -23.56 -18.39
C LYS A 556 -1.11 -24.17 -18.45
N PHE A 557 -0.36 -24.17 -17.37
CA PHE A 557 1.01 -24.68 -17.30
C PHE A 557 1.02 -26.21 -17.15
N THR A 558 0.09 -26.79 -16.38
CA THR A 558 -0.11 -28.27 -16.35
C THR A 558 -0.63 -28.82 -17.67
N GLN A 559 -1.30 -28.00 -18.50
CA GLN A 559 -1.67 -28.35 -19.88
C GLN A 559 -0.46 -28.46 -20.82
N VAL A 560 0.63 -27.73 -20.56
CA VAL A 560 1.81 -27.65 -21.45
C VAL A 560 2.95 -28.57 -21.00
N PHE A 561 3.11 -28.80 -19.70
CA PHE A 561 4.17 -29.65 -19.15
C PHE A 561 3.63 -30.70 -18.16
N PRO A 562 3.18 -31.88 -18.66
CA PRO A 562 2.55 -32.91 -17.84
C PRO A 562 3.42 -33.49 -16.72
N ALA A 563 4.75 -33.43 -16.85
CA ALA A 563 5.69 -33.90 -15.83
C ALA A 563 5.62 -33.11 -14.50
N PHE A 564 5.00 -31.93 -14.48
CA PHE A 564 4.85 -31.10 -13.27
C PHE A 564 3.55 -31.39 -12.48
N GLN A 565 2.76 -32.39 -12.87
CA GLN A 565 1.57 -32.82 -12.12
C GLN A 565 1.91 -33.50 -10.78
N GLN A 566 3.12 -34.06 -10.65
CA GLN A 566 3.48 -34.96 -9.54
C GLN A 566 4.01 -34.24 -8.29
N HIS A 567 4.40 -32.96 -8.39
CA HIS A 567 4.82 -32.11 -7.28
C HIS A 567 3.87 -30.91 -7.18
N SER A 568 3.45 -30.55 -5.96
CA SER A 568 2.33 -29.63 -5.70
C SER A 568 2.33 -28.37 -6.59
N SER A 569 1.40 -28.33 -7.55
CA SER A 569 1.19 -27.25 -8.54
C SER A 569 1.06 -25.84 -7.92
N LEU A 570 0.68 -25.80 -6.64
CA LEU A 570 0.42 -24.63 -5.84
C LEU A 570 1.68 -23.81 -5.49
N ILE A 571 2.83 -24.47 -5.31
CA ILE A 571 4.05 -23.84 -4.78
C ILE A 571 4.93 -23.31 -5.91
N ILE A 572 5.10 -24.10 -6.97
CA ILE A 572 5.89 -23.73 -8.16
C ILE A 572 5.28 -22.50 -8.85
N SER A 573 3.95 -22.43 -8.94
CA SER A 573 3.22 -21.28 -9.50
C SER A 573 3.36 -20.02 -8.63
N THR A 574 3.25 -20.14 -7.30
CA THR A 574 3.45 -19.03 -6.35
C THR A 574 4.88 -18.48 -6.45
N ALA A 575 5.86 -19.37 -6.54
CA ALA A 575 7.26 -19.00 -6.66
C ALA A 575 7.58 -18.28 -7.97
N ILE A 576 6.97 -18.66 -9.10
CA ILE A 576 7.11 -17.96 -10.39
C ILE A 576 6.62 -16.51 -10.28
N TRP A 577 5.47 -16.26 -9.63
CA TRP A 577 4.94 -14.90 -9.48
C TRP A 577 5.73 -14.05 -8.50
N LEU A 578 6.13 -14.63 -7.36
CA LEU A 578 7.05 -13.98 -6.43
C LEU A 578 8.38 -13.66 -7.10
N SER A 579 8.85 -14.52 -8.01
CA SER A 579 10.07 -14.26 -8.78
C SER A 579 9.89 -13.11 -9.76
N ALA A 580 8.79 -13.05 -10.53
CA ALA A 580 8.55 -11.98 -11.49
C ALA A 580 8.36 -10.63 -10.78
N LEU A 581 7.61 -10.62 -9.67
CA LEU A 581 7.45 -9.45 -8.81
C LEU A 581 8.79 -9.04 -8.18
N GLY A 582 9.56 -9.99 -7.67
CA GLY A 582 10.89 -9.77 -7.12
C GLY A 582 11.87 -9.18 -8.13
N VAL A 583 11.87 -9.65 -9.37
CA VAL A 583 12.68 -9.10 -10.47
C VAL A 583 12.29 -7.65 -10.75
N LEU A 584 10.98 -7.38 -10.85
CA LEU A 584 10.47 -6.04 -11.10
C LEU A 584 10.84 -5.07 -9.96
N ILE A 585 10.60 -5.48 -8.71
CA ILE A 585 10.94 -4.69 -7.52
C ILE A 585 12.44 -4.43 -7.49
N SER A 586 13.27 -5.47 -7.66
CA SER A 586 14.72 -5.34 -7.70
C SER A 586 15.16 -4.36 -8.78
N PHE A 587 14.68 -4.50 -10.01
CA PHE A 587 15.03 -3.59 -11.10
C PHE A 587 14.65 -2.13 -10.80
N LEU A 588 13.45 -1.90 -10.27
CA LEU A 588 12.97 -0.56 -9.93
C LEU A 588 13.76 0.04 -8.76
N MET A 589 14.07 -0.75 -7.73
CA MET A 589 14.87 -0.33 -6.58
C MET A 589 16.29 0.06 -7.03
N HIS A 590 16.97 -0.79 -7.80
CA HIS A 590 18.30 -0.49 -8.32
C HIS A 590 18.29 0.76 -9.21
N ARG A 591 17.28 0.93 -10.07
CA ARG A 591 17.13 2.15 -10.88
C ARG A 591 16.95 3.40 -10.00
N HIS A 592 16.25 3.29 -8.88
CA HIS A 592 16.09 4.38 -7.92
C HIS A 592 17.39 4.71 -7.20
N VAL A 593 18.08 3.68 -6.69
CA VAL A 593 19.37 3.79 -6.03
C VAL A 593 20.39 4.47 -6.95
N ILE A 594 20.51 4.02 -8.20
CA ILE A 594 21.40 4.66 -9.19
C ILE A 594 21.12 6.15 -9.32
N ARG A 595 19.83 6.52 -9.48
CA ARG A 595 19.45 7.93 -9.62
C ARG A 595 19.78 8.76 -8.38
N GLN A 596 19.54 8.24 -7.18
CA GLN A 596 19.82 8.96 -5.94
C GLN A 596 21.32 9.11 -5.69
N SER A 597 22.07 8.01 -5.80
CA SER A 597 23.53 7.99 -5.64
C SER A 597 24.21 8.99 -6.56
N LEU A 598 23.85 8.99 -7.85
CA LEU A 598 24.41 9.95 -8.83
C LEU A 598 23.98 11.40 -8.56
N SER A 599 22.76 11.63 -8.07
CA SER A 599 22.27 13.00 -7.78
C SER A 599 22.86 13.62 -6.51
N GLN A 600 23.25 12.79 -5.53
CA GLN A 600 23.72 13.23 -4.22
C GLN A 600 25.23 13.05 -4.05
N GLY A 601 25.91 12.41 -4.99
CA GLY A 601 27.33 12.05 -4.89
C GLY A 601 27.61 10.97 -3.82
N LEU A 602 26.57 10.27 -3.35
CA LEU A 602 26.70 9.25 -2.30
C LEU A 602 26.93 7.86 -2.90
N LEU A 603 27.85 7.11 -2.31
CA LEU A 603 28.20 5.73 -2.73
C LEU A 603 28.71 5.66 -4.18
N VAL A 604 29.27 6.75 -4.72
CA VAL A 604 29.82 6.77 -6.08
C VAL A 604 31.31 6.47 -6.00
N ASP A 605 31.75 5.47 -6.75
CA ASP A 605 33.18 5.26 -6.95
C ASP A 605 33.70 6.29 -7.95
N GLU A 606 34.44 7.28 -7.45
CA GLU A 606 35.11 8.27 -8.29
C GLU A 606 36.37 7.68 -8.94
N LEU A 607 36.71 8.17 -10.13
CA LEU A 607 37.94 7.85 -10.87
C LEU A 607 39.19 8.36 -10.11
N THR A 608 39.53 7.72 -8.98
CA THR A 608 40.74 7.98 -8.20
C THR A 608 41.69 6.81 -8.36
N ASN A 609 42.99 7.05 -8.59
CA ASN A 609 44.06 6.07 -8.90
C ASN A 609 44.18 4.82 -7.99
N LYS A 610 43.14 3.99 -7.89
CA LYS A 610 43.13 2.72 -7.16
C LYS A 610 43.48 1.60 -8.15
N PRO A 611 44.38 0.67 -7.80
CA PRO A 611 44.86 -0.38 -8.70
C PRO A 611 43.80 -1.41 -9.12
N GLN A 612 42.57 -1.30 -8.62
CA GLN A 612 41.43 -2.20 -8.84
C GLN A 612 40.35 -1.61 -9.78
N LEU A 613 40.56 -0.42 -10.35
CA LEU A 613 39.57 0.23 -11.22
C LEU A 613 39.53 -0.40 -12.62
N PHE A 614 38.36 -0.92 -12.99
CA PHE A 614 38.09 -1.51 -14.31
C PHE A 614 36.90 -0.85 -15.04
N HIS A 615 36.53 0.38 -14.69
CA HIS A 615 35.37 1.09 -15.23
C HIS A 615 35.71 2.51 -15.73
N GLU A 616 34.96 2.96 -16.73
CA GLU A 616 35.21 4.22 -17.47
C GLU A 616 34.34 5.40 -16.98
N ALA A 617 33.33 5.15 -16.14
CA ALA A 617 32.39 6.17 -15.66
C ALA A 617 32.12 6.01 -14.15
N PRO A 618 31.80 7.11 -13.42
CA PRO A 618 31.43 7.04 -12.01
C PRO A 618 30.21 6.15 -11.82
N THR A 619 30.37 5.07 -11.05
CA THR A 619 29.34 4.04 -10.87
C THR A 619 28.99 3.89 -9.38
N PRO A 620 27.69 3.83 -9.02
CA PRO A 620 27.26 3.57 -7.64
C PRO A 620 27.65 2.17 -7.13
N ARG A 621 28.25 2.09 -5.93
CA ARG A 621 28.53 0.85 -5.16
C ARG A 621 27.41 0.59 -4.15
N ALA A 622 26.21 0.32 -4.67
CA ALA A 622 24.99 0.30 -3.85
C ALA A 622 24.02 -0.83 -4.26
N GLY A 623 24.48 -1.81 -5.03
CA GLY A 623 23.66 -2.93 -5.49
C GLY A 623 23.10 -3.77 -4.35
N GLY A 624 23.86 -3.91 -3.26
CA GLY A 624 23.42 -4.62 -2.06
C GLY A 624 22.11 -4.11 -1.48
N ILE A 625 21.87 -2.79 -1.52
CA ILE A 625 20.62 -2.20 -1.01
C ILE A 625 19.43 -2.72 -1.80
N GLY A 626 19.51 -2.74 -3.14
CA GLY A 626 18.42 -3.23 -3.97
C GLY A 626 18.15 -4.72 -3.74
N ILE A 627 19.21 -5.53 -3.66
CA ILE A 627 19.10 -6.98 -3.42
C ILE A 627 18.50 -7.27 -2.04
N TYR A 628 18.99 -6.62 -0.98
CA TYR A 628 18.50 -6.82 0.38
C TYR A 628 17.04 -6.37 0.54
N LEU A 629 16.68 -5.20 -0.02
CA LEU A 629 15.30 -4.71 0.02
C LEU A 629 14.32 -5.62 -0.73
N THR A 630 14.73 -6.22 -1.85
CA THR A 630 13.90 -7.24 -2.53
C THR A 630 13.72 -8.48 -1.65
N ASN A 631 14.72 -8.86 -0.87
CA ASN A 631 14.62 -9.99 0.05
C ASN A 631 13.67 -9.73 1.23
N LEU A 632 13.22 -8.49 1.49
CA LEU A 632 12.14 -8.26 2.47
C LEU A 632 10.83 -9.00 2.11
N LEU A 633 10.66 -9.41 0.85
CA LEU A 633 9.54 -10.25 0.42
C LEU A 633 9.55 -11.63 1.10
N VAL A 634 10.71 -12.12 1.55
CA VAL A 634 10.81 -13.42 2.25
C VAL A 634 10.25 -13.35 3.68
N ILE A 635 9.86 -12.18 4.19
CA ILE A 635 9.36 -12.06 5.57
C ILE A 635 8.11 -12.92 5.85
N PHE A 636 7.35 -13.24 4.79
CA PHE A 636 6.16 -14.08 4.86
C PHE A 636 6.47 -15.59 4.80
N ASN A 637 7.72 -15.96 4.51
CA ASN A 637 8.18 -17.34 4.56
C ASN A 637 8.48 -17.76 6.02
N PRO A 638 8.20 -19.02 6.44
CA PRO A 638 8.36 -19.48 7.83
C PRO A 638 9.75 -19.25 8.43
N ILE A 639 10.79 -19.34 7.60
CA ILE A 639 12.21 -19.12 7.99
C ILE A 639 12.73 -17.75 7.54
N GLY A 640 12.02 -17.04 6.66
CA GLY A 640 12.54 -15.86 6.00
C GLY A 640 12.73 -14.64 6.91
N TRP A 641 11.89 -14.43 7.93
CA TRP A 641 12.13 -13.37 8.92
C TRP A 641 13.38 -13.64 9.78
N LYS A 642 13.62 -14.92 10.13
CA LYS A 642 14.83 -15.35 10.85
C LYS A 642 16.07 -15.15 9.98
N PHE A 643 15.97 -15.48 8.69
CA PHE A 643 17.01 -15.26 7.70
C PHE A 643 17.36 -13.78 7.51
N LEU A 644 16.35 -12.91 7.42
CA LEU A 644 16.56 -11.46 7.35
C LEU A 644 17.24 -10.94 8.62
N LEU A 645 16.79 -11.38 9.80
CA LEU A 645 17.41 -11.00 11.07
C LEU A 645 18.87 -11.47 11.16
N ALA A 646 19.15 -12.71 10.77
CA ALA A 646 20.49 -13.28 10.81
C ALA A 646 21.44 -12.66 9.78
N SER A 647 20.95 -12.29 8.60
CA SER A 647 21.75 -11.66 7.54
C SER A 647 22.03 -10.16 7.76
N PHE A 648 21.18 -9.48 8.55
CA PHE A 648 21.24 -8.03 8.73
C PHE A 648 22.60 -7.52 9.24
N PRO A 649 23.26 -8.11 10.27
CA PRO A 649 24.57 -7.64 10.74
C PRO A 649 25.65 -7.62 9.64
N ALA A 650 25.77 -8.70 8.85
CA ALA A 650 26.73 -8.79 7.75
C ALA A 650 26.40 -7.78 6.63
N PHE A 651 25.13 -7.69 6.22
CA PHE A 651 24.68 -6.69 5.25
C PHE A 651 24.99 -5.26 5.72
N PHE A 652 24.66 -4.96 6.99
CA PHE A 652 24.87 -3.65 7.59
C PHE A 652 26.36 -3.29 7.66
N ALA A 653 27.22 -4.22 8.05
CA ALA A 653 28.67 -3.98 8.05
C ALA A 653 29.22 -3.70 6.65
N GLY A 654 28.80 -4.47 5.64
CA GLY A 654 29.20 -4.19 4.26
C GLY A 654 28.67 -2.84 3.76
N LEU A 655 27.43 -2.49 4.11
CA LEU A 655 26.86 -1.19 3.79
C LEU A 655 27.63 -0.04 4.46
N MET A 656 28.03 -0.20 5.73
CA MET A 656 28.89 0.77 6.43
C MET A 656 30.23 0.92 5.73
N ASP A 657 30.83 -0.16 5.24
CA ASP A 657 32.11 -0.14 4.52
C ASP A 657 31.99 0.58 3.17
N ASP A 658 30.85 0.40 2.48
CA ASP A 658 30.52 1.12 1.24
C ASP A 658 30.39 2.65 1.49
N PHE A 659 29.96 3.09 2.67
CA PHE A 659 29.85 4.51 3.05
C PHE A 659 31.15 5.11 3.61
N SER A 660 31.81 4.38 4.50
CA SER A 660 32.98 4.83 5.25
C SER A 660 33.82 3.61 5.56
N SER A 661 34.98 3.47 4.91
CA SER A 661 35.82 2.29 5.05
C SER A 661 36.05 1.94 6.53
N ILE A 662 35.56 0.78 6.96
CA ILE A 662 35.64 0.30 8.33
C ILE A 662 36.76 -0.73 8.48
N SER A 663 37.26 -0.89 9.70
CA SER A 663 38.40 -1.78 9.94
C SER A 663 38.03 -3.27 9.65
N PRO A 664 38.97 -4.08 9.14
CA PRO A 664 38.75 -5.52 8.91
C PRO A 664 38.23 -6.28 10.14
N LYS A 665 38.67 -5.89 11.34
CA LYS A 665 38.23 -6.50 12.60
C LYS A 665 36.73 -6.28 12.85
N VAL A 666 36.24 -5.06 12.61
CA VAL A 666 34.82 -4.73 12.78
C VAL A 666 33.97 -5.52 11.78
N ARG A 667 34.38 -5.57 10.51
CA ARG A 667 33.71 -6.38 9.47
C ARG A 667 33.57 -7.84 9.90
N LEU A 668 34.67 -8.43 10.38
CA LEU A 668 34.68 -9.81 10.84
C LEU A 668 33.75 -10.04 12.05
N VAL A 669 33.69 -9.13 13.02
CA VAL A 669 32.79 -9.23 14.17
C VAL A 669 31.32 -9.31 13.72
N PHE A 670 30.88 -8.42 12.83
CA PHE A 670 29.50 -8.45 12.32
C PHE A 670 29.20 -9.71 11.50
N GLN A 671 30.14 -10.19 10.70
CA GLN A 671 30.00 -11.44 9.96
C GLN A 671 29.86 -12.65 10.90
N VAL A 672 30.66 -12.70 11.97
CA VAL A 672 30.59 -13.74 13.01
C VAL A 672 29.26 -13.66 13.76
N ILE A 673 28.75 -12.47 14.07
CA ILE A 673 27.42 -12.29 14.67
C ILE A 673 26.35 -12.85 13.72
N SER A 674 26.38 -12.50 12.44
CA SER A 674 25.46 -13.05 11.44
C SER A 674 25.53 -14.57 11.34
N ALA A 675 26.73 -15.12 11.25
CA ALA A 675 26.93 -16.57 11.17
C ALA A 675 26.46 -17.29 12.44
N SER A 676 26.65 -16.68 13.62
CA SER A 676 26.14 -17.21 14.89
C SER A 676 24.61 -17.21 14.89
N LEU A 677 23.98 -16.10 14.46
CA LEU A 677 22.52 -16.03 14.33
C LEU A 677 21.97 -17.06 13.34
N ALA A 678 22.68 -17.34 12.24
CA ALA A 678 22.29 -18.42 11.32
C ALA A 678 22.30 -19.79 12.00
N VAL A 679 23.34 -20.10 12.78
CA VAL A 679 23.41 -21.33 13.56
C VAL A 679 22.26 -21.42 14.58
N PHE A 680 22.03 -20.36 15.35
CA PHE A 680 21.03 -20.39 16.44
C PHE A 680 19.57 -20.29 15.99
N LEU A 681 19.29 -19.57 14.89
CA LEU A 681 17.91 -19.30 14.46
C LEU A 681 17.45 -20.22 13.32
N LEU A 682 18.39 -20.69 12.48
CA LEU A 682 18.11 -21.41 11.24
C LEU A 682 18.69 -22.82 11.22
N ASP A 683 19.36 -23.24 12.30
CA ASP A 683 20.02 -24.55 12.40
C ASP A 683 20.99 -24.81 11.24
N ALA A 684 21.71 -23.77 10.79
CA ALA A 684 22.72 -23.88 9.73
C ALA A 684 24.03 -24.52 10.25
N VAL A 685 23.97 -25.80 10.64
CA VAL A 685 25.03 -26.51 11.38
C VAL A 685 25.67 -27.61 10.52
N ILE A 686 27.00 -27.75 10.61
CA ILE A 686 27.74 -28.91 10.09
C ILE A 686 27.75 -29.97 11.19
N ASP A 687 26.87 -30.97 11.10
CA ASP A 687 26.71 -32.01 12.11
C ASP A 687 27.37 -33.35 11.75
N SER A 688 27.94 -33.49 10.54
CA SER A 688 28.71 -34.65 10.12
C SER A 688 29.73 -34.29 9.03
N ILE A 689 30.70 -35.17 8.78
CA ILE A 689 31.67 -35.03 7.66
C ILE A 689 31.37 -36.01 6.51
N GLY A 690 30.23 -36.69 6.57
CA GLY A 690 29.87 -37.77 5.66
C GLY A 690 30.34 -39.13 6.17
N PHE A 691 30.02 -40.18 5.40
CA PHE A 691 30.43 -41.57 5.70
C PHE A 691 29.97 -42.09 7.08
N GLY A 692 28.89 -41.54 7.64
CA GLY A 692 28.38 -41.92 8.96
C GLY A 692 29.13 -41.32 10.15
N ILE A 693 30.06 -40.39 9.92
CA ILE A 693 30.86 -39.76 10.99
C ILE A 693 30.19 -38.46 11.44
N GLN A 694 29.56 -38.49 12.62
CA GLN A 694 28.93 -37.33 13.24
C GLN A 694 29.92 -36.45 14.01
N ILE A 695 29.63 -35.15 14.08
CA ILE A 695 30.39 -34.15 14.82
C ILE A 695 29.55 -33.65 16.00
N PRO A 696 30.13 -33.49 17.21
CA PRO A 696 29.42 -32.86 18.32
C PRO A 696 28.91 -31.46 17.97
N TYR A 697 27.67 -31.14 18.34
CA TYR A 697 27.01 -29.88 17.95
C TYR A 697 27.86 -28.62 18.19
N TRP A 698 28.55 -28.52 19.33
CA TRP A 698 29.38 -27.36 19.64
C TRP A 698 30.52 -27.16 18.63
N LEU A 699 31.13 -28.25 18.17
CA LEU A 699 32.20 -28.23 17.17
C LEU A 699 31.61 -27.94 15.78
N GLY A 700 30.46 -28.55 15.47
CA GLY A 700 29.70 -28.28 14.26
C GLY A 700 29.31 -26.81 14.12
N ALA A 701 28.80 -26.20 15.19
CA ALA A 701 28.47 -24.78 15.25
C ALA A 701 29.68 -23.88 15.00
N VAL A 702 30.84 -24.18 15.62
CA VAL A 702 32.09 -23.43 15.39
C VAL A 702 32.54 -23.54 13.94
N LEU A 703 32.50 -24.75 13.36
CA LEU A 703 32.85 -24.98 11.96
C LEU A 703 31.91 -24.25 11.01
N SER A 704 30.60 -24.26 11.27
CA SER A 704 29.61 -23.48 10.52
C SER A 704 29.87 -21.98 10.57
N ILE A 705 30.18 -21.44 11.75
CA ILE A 705 30.47 -20.00 11.90
C ILE A 705 31.69 -19.62 11.04
N ILE A 706 32.73 -20.44 11.06
CA ILE A 706 33.94 -20.24 10.23
C ILE A 706 33.59 -20.38 8.75
N ALA A 707 32.79 -21.38 8.37
CA ALA A 707 32.41 -21.62 6.97
C ALA A 707 31.58 -20.47 6.40
N ILE A 708 30.53 -20.04 7.09
CA ILE A 708 29.66 -18.93 6.67
C ILE A 708 30.48 -17.63 6.56
N THR A 709 31.28 -17.31 7.58
CA THR A 709 32.16 -16.14 7.56
C THR A 709 33.19 -16.21 6.42
N GLY A 710 33.74 -17.40 6.16
CA GLY A 710 34.66 -17.65 5.05
C GLY A 710 34.01 -17.39 3.70
N VAL A 711 32.81 -17.91 3.46
CA VAL A 711 32.07 -17.71 2.20
C VAL A 711 31.66 -16.26 2.00
N ILE A 712 31.27 -15.54 3.07
CA ILE A 712 31.03 -14.08 3.01
C ILE A 712 32.24 -13.36 2.40
N ASN A 713 33.44 -13.61 2.94
CA ASN A 713 34.66 -13.00 2.43
C ASN A 713 35.04 -13.53 1.03
N ALA A 714 34.72 -14.79 0.74
CA ALA A 714 35.00 -15.41 -0.54
C ALA A 714 34.21 -14.79 -1.70
N ILE A 715 32.91 -14.50 -1.48
CA ILE A 715 32.09 -13.78 -2.46
C ILE A 715 32.59 -12.35 -2.65
N ASN A 716 33.00 -11.67 -1.57
CA ASN A 716 33.59 -10.33 -1.68
C ASN A 716 34.86 -10.31 -2.53
N ILE A 717 35.75 -11.29 -2.36
CA ILE A 717 37.01 -11.36 -3.11
C ILE A 717 36.80 -11.49 -4.63
N ILE A 718 35.73 -12.15 -5.08
CA ILE A 718 35.44 -12.31 -6.51
C ILE A 718 34.58 -11.16 -7.09
N ASP A 719 34.17 -10.18 -6.28
CA ASP A 719 33.39 -9.01 -6.70
C ASP A 719 34.28 -7.90 -7.33
N GLY A 720 35.04 -8.27 -8.36
CA GLY A 720 35.96 -7.34 -9.06
C GLY A 720 35.59 -7.04 -10.52
N PHE A 721 34.62 -7.76 -11.09
CA PHE A 721 34.24 -7.67 -12.51
C PHE A 721 32.72 -7.65 -12.69
N ASN A 722 32.25 -6.90 -13.69
CA ASN A 722 30.84 -6.75 -14.04
C ASN A 722 30.23 -8.14 -14.28
N GLY A 723 29.26 -8.51 -13.44
CA GLY A 723 28.54 -9.77 -13.50
C GLY A 723 29.27 -11.00 -12.94
N LEU A 724 30.49 -10.90 -12.39
CA LEU A 724 31.20 -12.08 -11.89
C LEU A 724 30.59 -12.62 -10.58
N ALA A 725 30.62 -11.85 -9.50
CA ALA A 725 30.06 -12.27 -8.20
C ALA A 725 28.55 -12.50 -8.29
N GLY A 726 27.81 -11.59 -8.92
CA GLY A 726 26.37 -11.73 -9.13
C GLY A 726 26.01 -12.92 -10.02
N GLY A 727 26.75 -13.15 -11.11
CA GLY A 727 26.52 -14.28 -12.01
C GLY A 727 26.89 -15.62 -11.38
N PHE A 728 27.97 -15.68 -10.60
CA PHE A 728 28.33 -16.87 -9.83
C PHE A 728 27.24 -17.19 -8.80
N SER A 729 26.81 -16.19 -8.03
CA SER A 729 25.75 -16.35 -7.03
C SER A 729 24.45 -16.82 -7.66
N LEU A 730 24.09 -16.30 -8.85
CA LEU A 730 22.92 -16.75 -9.60
C LEU A 730 23.02 -18.23 -9.97
N LEU A 731 24.16 -18.69 -10.49
CA LEU A 731 24.37 -20.11 -10.81
C LEU A 731 24.29 -21.00 -9.56
N ALA A 732 24.90 -20.56 -8.46
CA ALA A 732 24.89 -21.27 -7.19
C ALA A 732 23.47 -21.38 -6.61
N PHE A 733 22.69 -20.29 -6.64
CA PHE A 733 21.28 -20.36 -6.24
C PHE A 733 20.42 -21.21 -7.15
N LEU A 734 20.66 -21.24 -8.47
CA LEU A 734 19.95 -22.14 -9.38
C LEU A 734 20.24 -23.61 -9.04
N SER A 735 21.49 -23.92 -8.71
CA SER A 735 21.94 -25.24 -8.27
C SER A 735 21.29 -25.65 -6.93
N LEU A 736 21.36 -24.77 -5.92
CA LEU A 736 20.71 -24.98 -4.62
C LEU A 736 19.18 -25.11 -4.75
N GLY A 737 18.56 -24.28 -5.60
CA GLY A 737 17.12 -24.31 -5.84
C GLY A 737 16.68 -25.59 -6.54
N TYR A 738 17.46 -26.10 -7.49
CA TYR A 738 17.20 -27.40 -8.09
C TYR A 738 17.21 -28.53 -7.06
N VAL A 739 18.19 -28.55 -6.15
CA VAL A 739 18.28 -29.59 -5.12
C VAL A 739 17.19 -29.43 -4.06
N ALA A 740 16.91 -28.21 -3.59
CA ALA A 740 15.78 -27.93 -2.70
C ALA A 740 14.45 -28.42 -3.29
N PHE A 741 14.24 -28.21 -4.60
CA PHE A 741 13.09 -28.76 -5.31
C PHE A 741 13.08 -30.29 -5.35
N LYS A 742 14.25 -30.94 -5.50
CA LYS A 742 14.37 -32.40 -5.55
C LYS A 742 14.09 -33.09 -4.22
N VAL A 743 14.46 -32.46 -3.11
CA VAL A 743 14.21 -32.98 -1.75
C VAL A 743 12.91 -32.47 -1.14
N ASP A 744 12.06 -31.84 -1.96
CA ASP A 744 10.74 -31.29 -1.58
C ASP A 744 10.78 -30.21 -0.47
N ASP A 745 11.91 -29.49 -0.35
CA ASP A 745 12.07 -28.40 0.61
C ASP A 745 11.54 -27.06 0.05
N MET A 746 10.23 -26.93 0.15
CA MET A 746 9.51 -25.80 -0.43
C MET A 746 9.77 -24.48 0.29
N ALA A 747 10.03 -24.52 1.61
CA ALA A 747 10.33 -23.33 2.38
C ALA A 747 11.69 -22.75 2.00
N LEU A 748 12.70 -23.60 1.83
CA LEU A 748 14.03 -23.19 1.40
C LEU A 748 14.04 -22.80 -0.09
N LEU A 749 13.27 -23.48 -0.93
CA LEU A 749 13.12 -23.17 -2.35
C LEU A 749 12.55 -21.75 -2.57
N GLU A 750 11.52 -21.36 -1.82
CA GLU A 750 10.94 -20.01 -1.92
C GLU A 750 11.97 -18.92 -1.58
N LEU A 751 12.73 -19.13 -0.51
CA LEU A 751 13.83 -18.24 -0.10
C LEU A 751 14.90 -18.10 -1.20
N ILE A 752 15.26 -19.21 -1.84
CA ILE A 752 16.23 -19.24 -2.95
C ILE A 752 15.70 -18.49 -4.17
N ILE A 753 14.42 -18.69 -4.53
CA ILE A 753 13.82 -18.08 -5.72
C ILE A 753 13.74 -16.55 -5.58
N ILE A 754 13.49 -16.02 -4.39
CA ILE A 754 13.51 -14.57 -4.16
C ILE A 754 14.94 -14.01 -4.28
N ASN A 755 15.96 -14.74 -3.82
CA ASN A 755 17.36 -14.37 -4.04
C ASN A 755 17.73 -14.37 -5.54
N ILE A 756 17.27 -15.36 -6.30
CA ILE A 756 17.43 -15.43 -7.77
C ILE A 756 16.77 -14.20 -8.43
N ALA A 757 15.54 -13.88 -8.04
CA ALA A 757 14.80 -12.75 -8.57
C ALA A 757 15.49 -11.40 -8.29
N ALA A 758 15.98 -11.23 -7.06
CA ALA A 758 16.75 -10.06 -6.66
C ALA A 758 18.02 -9.90 -7.52
N LEU A 759 18.75 -11.00 -7.73
CA LEU A 759 19.96 -11.03 -8.56
C LEU A 759 19.71 -10.75 -10.03
N ILE A 760 18.64 -11.28 -10.62
CA ILE A 760 18.29 -11.01 -12.03
C ILE A 760 18.01 -9.52 -12.24
N GLY A 761 17.26 -8.89 -11.33
CA GLY A 761 16.99 -7.45 -11.38
C GLY A 761 18.27 -6.59 -11.24
N PHE A 762 19.21 -7.02 -10.39
CA PHE A 762 20.53 -6.40 -10.25
C PHE A 762 21.38 -6.59 -11.52
N LEU A 763 21.50 -7.83 -12.03
CA LEU A 763 22.32 -8.19 -13.18
C LEU A 763 21.87 -7.48 -14.46
N ALA A 764 20.57 -7.19 -14.62
CA ALA A 764 20.06 -6.41 -15.74
C ALA A 764 20.65 -4.99 -15.83
N LEU A 765 21.17 -4.45 -14.72
CA LEU A 765 21.80 -3.14 -14.65
C LEU A 765 23.32 -3.25 -14.46
N ASN A 766 23.81 -4.30 -13.81
CA ASN A 766 25.23 -4.55 -13.60
C ASN A 766 25.93 -5.15 -14.83
N PHE A 767 25.33 -6.08 -15.57
CA PHE A 767 25.95 -6.72 -16.73
C PHE A 767 25.37 -6.20 -18.06
N PRO A 768 26.18 -6.00 -19.13
CA PRO A 768 27.65 -6.00 -19.14
C PRO A 768 28.27 -4.65 -18.77
N LYS A 769 27.45 -3.59 -18.67
CA LYS A 769 27.89 -2.19 -18.65
C LYS A 769 28.29 -1.66 -17.27
N GLY A 770 27.99 -2.37 -16.18
CA GLY A 770 28.35 -1.94 -14.82
C GLY A 770 27.67 -0.65 -14.40
N LYS A 771 26.35 -0.47 -14.63
CA LYS A 771 25.64 0.77 -14.22
C LYS A 771 25.47 0.90 -12.70
N ILE A 772 25.69 -0.20 -11.99
CA ILE A 772 25.70 -0.30 -10.53
C ILE A 772 26.63 -1.46 -10.17
N PHE A 773 27.46 -1.30 -9.15
CA PHE A 773 28.27 -2.36 -8.56
C PHE A 773 27.56 -2.99 -7.37
N LEU A 774 27.90 -4.24 -7.08
CA LEU A 774 27.29 -5.00 -6.00
C LEU A 774 27.59 -4.33 -4.64
N GLY A 775 28.84 -3.94 -4.41
CA GLY A 775 29.29 -3.30 -3.17
C GLY A 775 29.48 -4.32 -2.05
N ASP A 776 30.20 -3.92 -0.99
CA ASP A 776 30.50 -4.80 0.15
C ASP A 776 29.20 -5.26 0.84
N GLY A 777 28.19 -4.38 0.96
CA GLY A 777 26.89 -4.75 1.52
C GLY A 777 26.21 -5.88 0.75
N GLY A 778 26.28 -5.82 -0.59
CA GLY A 778 25.71 -6.85 -1.46
C GLY A 778 26.50 -8.15 -1.42
N ALA A 779 27.83 -8.06 -1.47
CA ALA A 779 28.70 -9.23 -1.41
C ALA A 779 28.56 -9.98 -0.07
N TYR A 780 28.47 -9.26 1.05
CA TYR A 780 28.35 -9.88 2.37
C TYR A 780 27.00 -10.57 2.54
N PHE A 781 25.93 -9.90 2.10
CA PHE A 781 24.61 -10.51 2.09
C PHE A 781 24.58 -11.79 1.23
N LEU A 782 25.05 -11.73 -0.02
CA LEU A 782 25.02 -12.89 -0.91
C LEU A 782 25.87 -14.06 -0.40
N GLY A 783 27.06 -13.78 0.13
CA GLY A 783 27.90 -14.83 0.73
C GLY A 783 27.29 -15.45 1.97
N PHE A 784 26.65 -14.65 2.84
CA PHE A 784 25.87 -15.16 3.97
C PHE A 784 24.74 -16.06 3.48
N SER A 785 23.95 -15.56 2.52
CA SER A 785 22.78 -16.25 1.96
C SER A 785 23.15 -17.60 1.38
N LEU A 786 24.17 -17.64 0.51
CA LEU A 786 24.63 -18.86 -0.14
C LEU A 786 25.12 -19.91 0.86
N ALA A 787 25.97 -19.50 1.83
CA ALA A 787 26.50 -20.44 2.82
C ALA A 787 25.42 -20.99 3.73
N THR A 788 24.57 -20.10 4.26
CA THR A 788 23.50 -20.46 5.19
C THR A 788 22.51 -21.41 4.52
N ILE A 789 22.05 -21.08 3.31
CA ILE A 789 21.11 -21.93 2.56
C ILE A 789 21.73 -23.28 2.22
N ALA A 790 23.00 -23.33 1.80
CA ALA A 790 23.67 -24.59 1.49
C ALA A 790 23.80 -25.50 2.73
N LEU A 791 24.12 -24.93 3.89
CA LEU A 791 24.19 -25.68 5.15
C LEU A 791 22.81 -26.15 5.62
N MET A 792 21.78 -25.29 5.55
CA MET A 792 20.40 -25.67 5.89
C MET A 792 19.90 -26.81 5.01
N LEU A 793 20.16 -26.76 3.70
CA LEU A 793 19.70 -27.79 2.76
C LEU A 793 20.26 -29.16 3.11
N HIS A 794 21.53 -29.23 3.53
CA HIS A 794 22.12 -30.47 4.00
C HIS A 794 21.56 -30.87 5.37
N HIS A 795 21.60 -29.98 6.36
CA HIS A 795 21.18 -30.29 7.74
C HIS A 795 19.72 -30.75 7.84
N GLN A 796 18.83 -30.20 7.00
CA GLN A 796 17.41 -30.58 6.96
C GLN A 796 17.15 -31.87 6.18
N HIS A 797 18.06 -32.25 5.27
CA HIS A 797 17.92 -33.44 4.41
C HIS A 797 19.20 -34.29 4.38
N PRO A 798 19.71 -34.73 5.55
CA PRO A 798 21.06 -35.31 5.66
C PRO A 798 21.22 -36.65 4.91
N ASP A 799 20.12 -37.39 4.74
CA ASP A 799 20.10 -38.67 4.02
C ASP A 799 19.99 -38.52 2.49
N GLN A 800 19.59 -37.33 2.01
CA GLN A 800 19.33 -37.08 0.58
C GLN A 800 20.39 -36.17 -0.05
N VAL A 801 21.01 -35.29 0.74
CA VAL A 801 21.98 -34.31 0.27
C VAL A 801 23.34 -34.57 0.90
N SER A 802 24.36 -34.70 0.07
CA SER A 802 25.74 -34.91 0.51
C SER A 802 26.24 -33.77 1.42
N GLN A 803 27.01 -34.14 2.44
CA GLN A 803 27.70 -33.23 3.37
C GLN A 803 28.71 -32.32 2.64
N TRP A 804 29.23 -32.80 1.51
CA TRP A 804 30.23 -32.13 0.69
C TRP A 804 29.61 -31.27 -0.43
N TYR A 805 28.29 -31.35 -0.63
CA TYR A 805 27.58 -30.59 -1.66
C TYR A 805 27.76 -29.06 -1.54
N PRO A 806 27.71 -28.43 -0.34
CA PRO A 806 27.99 -27.00 -0.18
C PRO A 806 29.35 -26.59 -0.75
N LEU A 807 30.39 -27.40 -0.55
CA LEU A 807 31.72 -27.16 -1.10
C LEU A 807 31.77 -27.35 -2.62
N GLY A 808 31.02 -28.31 -3.16
CA GLY A 808 30.90 -28.53 -4.60
C GLY A 808 30.26 -27.35 -5.34
N VAL A 809 29.19 -26.78 -4.77
CA VAL A 809 28.49 -25.62 -5.36
C VAL A 809 29.28 -24.33 -5.16
N LEU A 810 29.86 -24.12 -3.98
CA LEU A 810 30.60 -22.88 -3.66
C LEU A 810 32.09 -22.95 -3.98
N ILE A 811 32.48 -23.90 -4.83
CA ILE A 811 33.86 -24.34 -4.97
C ILE A 811 34.82 -23.24 -5.43
N TYR A 812 34.39 -22.39 -6.36
CA TYR A 812 35.25 -21.35 -6.93
C TYR A 812 35.66 -20.28 -5.91
N PRO A 813 34.72 -19.55 -5.26
CA PRO A 813 35.10 -18.56 -4.26
C PRO A 813 35.80 -19.20 -3.06
N VAL A 814 35.32 -20.35 -2.57
CA VAL A 814 35.93 -21.02 -1.41
C VAL A 814 37.39 -21.39 -1.70
N PHE A 815 37.66 -22.03 -2.85
CA PHE A 815 39.02 -22.41 -3.19
C PHE A 815 39.91 -21.21 -3.52
N GLU A 816 39.39 -20.12 -4.11
CA GLU A 816 40.15 -18.88 -4.32
C GLU A 816 40.68 -18.32 -2.98
N VAL A 817 39.87 -18.34 -1.92
CA VAL A 817 40.31 -17.89 -0.57
C VAL A 817 41.38 -18.83 -0.02
N ILE A 818 41.12 -20.13 -0.01
CA ILE A 818 42.06 -21.13 0.52
C ILE A 818 43.40 -21.06 -0.22
N PHE A 819 43.36 -21.03 -1.55
CA PHE A 819 44.56 -20.95 -2.39
C PHE A 819 45.29 -19.63 -2.21
N SER A 820 44.59 -18.50 -2.09
CA SER A 820 45.22 -17.20 -1.84
C SER A 820 45.94 -17.17 -0.49
N ILE A 821 45.34 -17.71 0.56
CA ILE A 821 45.98 -17.86 1.87
C ILE A 821 47.21 -18.77 1.77
N TYR A 822 47.07 -19.93 1.12
CA TYR A 822 48.17 -20.88 0.93
C TYR A 822 49.34 -20.26 0.16
N ARG A 823 49.04 -19.64 -0.99
CA ARG A 823 50.03 -18.94 -1.82
C ARG A 823 50.76 -17.88 -1.03
N ARG A 824 50.04 -16.98 -0.35
CA ARG A 824 50.67 -15.87 0.39
C ARG A 824 51.53 -16.39 1.53
N LYS A 825 50.98 -17.26 2.37
CA LYS A 825 51.65 -17.70 3.60
C LYS A 825 52.82 -18.66 3.33
N PHE A 826 52.64 -19.63 2.45
CA PHE A 826 53.60 -20.72 2.27
C PHE A 826 54.50 -20.55 1.05
N LEU A 827 53.95 -20.11 -0.09
CA LEU A 827 54.75 -19.95 -1.31
C LEU A 827 55.49 -18.60 -1.34
N GLU A 828 54.85 -17.53 -0.90
CA GLU A 828 55.38 -16.16 -0.98
C GLU A 828 55.96 -15.67 0.37
N LYS A 829 55.74 -16.41 1.47
CA LYS A 829 56.18 -16.07 2.84
C LYS A 829 55.73 -14.68 3.31
N ARG A 830 54.50 -14.30 2.96
CA ARG A 830 53.85 -13.03 3.33
C ARG A 830 52.65 -13.28 4.24
N GLU A 831 52.19 -12.23 4.93
CA GLU A 831 50.99 -12.31 5.75
C GLU A 831 49.75 -12.67 4.92
N ALA A 832 48.91 -13.56 5.45
CA ALA A 832 47.71 -14.05 4.74
C ALA A 832 46.66 -12.96 4.50
N THR A 833 46.67 -11.91 5.32
CA THR A 833 45.73 -10.78 5.33
C THR A 833 46.11 -9.63 4.40
N LEU A 834 47.28 -9.69 3.75
CA LEU A 834 47.68 -8.64 2.80
C LEU A 834 46.83 -8.66 1.54
N HIS A 835 46.47 -7.48 1.07
CA HIS A 835 45.79 -7.29 -0.21
C HIS A 835 46.80 -7.50 -1.35
N ASP A 836 46.40 -8.23 -2.40
CA ASP A 836 47.19 -8.36 -3.64
C ASP A 836 46.27 -8.38 -4.86
N ASN A 837 46.87 -8.28 -6.04
CA ASN A 837 46.15 -8.34 -7.30
C ASN A 837 46.48 -9.60 -8.11
N ASN A 838 46.70 -10.74 -7.43
CA ASN A 838 47.06 -12.00 -8.06
C ASN A 838 45.93 -13.03 -8.04
N HIS A 839 44.69 -12.63 -7.80
CA HIS A 839 43.55 -13.55 -7.85
C HIS A 839 43.32 -14.10 -9.26
N LEU A 840 42.73 -15.30 -9.38
CA LEU A 840 42.63 -15.98 -10.69
C LEU A 840 41.85 -15.13 -11.70
N HIS A 841 40.77 -14.47 -11.26
CA HIS A 841 39.98 -13.59 -12.12
C HIS A 841 40.78 -12.40 -12.67
N GLN A 842 41.68 -11.82 -11.88
CA GLN A 842 42.55 -10.72 -12.31
C GLN A 842 43.63 -11.20 -13.28
N LEU A 843 44.20 -12.39 -13.05
CA LEU A 843 45.16 -13.01 -13.98
C LEU A 843 44.51 -13.33 -15.34
N ILE A 844 43.26 -13.81 -15.33
CA ILE A 844 42.49 -14.05 -16.56
C ILE A 844 42.25 -12.75 -17.32
N PHE A 845 41.84 -11.69 -16.61
CA PHE A 845 41.67 -10.38 -17.22
C PHE A 845 42.94 -9.88 -17.90
N ARG A 846 44.08 -9.88 -17.20
CA ARG A 846 45.35 -9.35 -17.76
C ARG A 846 45.88 -10.17 -18.93
N ASN A 847 45.79 -11.49 -18.84
CA ASN A 847 46.51 -12.40 -19.74
C ASN A 847 45.65 -13.00 -20.86
N ILE A 848 44.32 -12.92 -20.78
CA ILE A 848 43.41 -13.58 -21.72
C ILE A 848 42.42 -12.59 -22.32
N THR A 849 41.51 -12.06 -21.52
CA THR A 849 40.31 -11.37 -22.03
C THR A 849 40.54 -9.89 -22.24
N LYS A 850 41.33 -9.24 -21.36
CA LYS A 850 41.56 -7.77 -21.32
C LYS A 850 40.28 -6.94 -21.39
N ASN A 851 39.16 -7.53 -21.00
CA ASN A 851 37.83 -6.96 -21.09
C ASN A 851 37.02 -7.42 -19.88
N ASN A 852 36.44 -6.46 -19.17
CA ASN A 852 35.79 -6.67 -17.89
C ASN A 852 34.64 -7.70 -17.96
N PRO A 853 33.53 -7.47 -18.70
CA PRO A 853 32.42 -8.44 -18.77
C PRO A 853 32.82 -9.78 -19.44
N GLN A 854 33.76 -9.79 -20.39
CA GLN A 854 34.24 -11.05 -20.98
C GLN A 854 35.01 -11.92 -19.98
N THR A 855 35.69 -11.32 -19.01
CA THR A 855 36.37 -12.04 -17.92
C THR A 855 35.36 -12.82 -17.09
N SER A 856 34.25 -12.17 -16.71
CA SER A 856 33.15 -12.80 -15.99
C SER A 856 32.60 -14.00 -16.76
N LEU A 857 32.24 -13.82 -18.04
CA LEU A 857 31.73 -14.92 -18.88
C LEU A 857 32.74 -16.08 -19.04
N TYR A 858 34.03 -15.76 -19.19
CA TYR A 858 35.09 -16.76 -19.34
C TYR A 858 35.18 -17.67 -18.11
N ILE A 859 35.08 -17.10 -16.92
CA ILE A 859 35.16 -17.81 -15.64
C ILE A 859 33.88 -18.60 -15.41
N LEU A 860 32.72 -17.94 -15.50
CA LEU A 860 31.41 -18.55 -15.24
C LEU A 860 31.17 -19.77 -16.12
N LYS A 861 31.50 -19.70 -17.42
CA LYS A 861 31.37 -20.84 -18.35
C LYS A 861 32.16 -22.08 -17.94
N ARG A 862 33.30 -21.92 -17.26
CA ARG A 862 34.15 -23.04 -16.85
C ARG A 862 33.75 -23.56 -15.48
N VAL A 863 33.49 -22.65 -14.55
CA VAL A 863 33.03 -22.99 -13.20
C VAL A 863 31.66 -23.68 -13.26
N SER A 864 30.77 -23.27 -14.17
CA SER A 864 29.43 -23.87 -14.30
C SER A 864 29.44 -25.36 -14.64
N ILE A 865 30.51 -25.87 -15.30
CA ILE A 865 30.63 -27.30 -15.61
C ILE A 865 30.80 -28.09 -14.32
N PHE A 866 31.71 -27.66 -13.44
CA PHE A 866 31.95 -28.32 -12.16
C PHE A 866 30.73 -28.21 -11.23
N MET A 867 30.10 -27.03 -11.20
CA MET A 867 28.88 -26.80 -10.43
C MET A 867 27.72 -27.68 -10.93
N LEU A 868 27.57 -27.86 -12.25
CA LEU A 868 26.57 -28.74 -12.83
C LEU A 868 26.81 -30.20 -12.45
N ILE A 869 28.05 -30.69 -12.52
CA ILE A 869 28.39 -32.05 -12.10
C ILE A 869 28.12 -32.23 -10.59
N ALA A 870 28.52 -31.26 -9.76
CA ALA A 870 28.18 -31.26 -8.33
C ALA A 870 26.66 -31.30 -8.11
N THR A 871 25.88 -30.57 -8.90
CA THR A 871 24.40 -30.56 -8.82
C THR A 871 23.80 -31.90 -9.24
N ILE A 872 24.32 -32.54 -10.29
CA ILE A 872 23.84 -33.85 -10.76
C ILE A 872 24.07 -34.92 -9.71
N PHE A 873 25.21 -34.89 -9.02
CA PHE A 873 25.57 -35.88 -7.99
C PHE A 873 25.38 -35.36 -6.56
N TYR A 874 24.37 -34.51 -6.33
CA TYR A 874 24.15 -33.84 -5.04
C TYR A 874 24.02 -34.80 -3.85
N TRP A 875 23.62 -36.06 -4.08
CA TRP A 875 23.42 -37.09 -3.07
C TRP A 875 24.68 -37.89 -2.69
N SER A 876 25.81 -37.74 -3.40
CA SER A 876 26.98 -38.62 -3.23
C SER A 876 28.21 -37.90 -2.70
N ASP A 877 28.59 -38.18 -1.46
CA ASP A 877 29.82 -37.65 -0.82
C ASP A 877 31.07 -37.92 -1.66
N PHE A 878 31.23 -39.15 -2.13
CA PHE A 878 32.38 -39.55 -2.94
C PHE A 878 32.46 -38.76 -4.26
N ALA A 879 31.33 -38.58 -4.95
CA ALA A 879 31.29 -37.79 -6.17
C ALA A 879 31.62 -36.31 -5.92
N GLN A 880 31.09 -35.72 -4.84
CA GLN A 880 31.40 -34.33 -4.47
C GLN A 880 32.89 -34.13 -4.20
N ILE A 881 33.53 -35.05 -3.47
CA ILE A 881 34.97 -35.00 -3.20
C ILE A 881 35.78 -35.09 -4.51
N ILE A 882 35.41 -35.99 -5.42
CA ILE A 882 36.08 -36.10 -6.73
C ILE A 882 35.96 -34.80 -7.52
N VAL A 883 34.75 -34.24 -7.62
CA VAL A 883 34.52 -32.95 -8.30
C VAL A 883 35.38 -31.86 -7.66
N PHE A 884 35.46 -31.85 -6.32
CA PHE A 884 36.28 -30.91 -5.59
C PHE A 884 37.76 -31.01 -5.94
N LEU A 885 38.33 -32.22 -5.90
CA LEU A 885 39.73 -32.47 -6.22
C LEU A 885 40.08 -32.15 -7.68
N ILE A 886 39.20 -32.50 -8.63
CA ILE A 886 39.41 -32.19 -10.05
C ILE A 886 39.41 -30.68 -10.26
N PHE A 887 38.46 -29.95 -9.66
CA PHE A 887 38.43 -28.50 -9.75
C PHE A 887 39.67 -27.86 -9.14
N CYS A 888 40.11 -28.30 -7.96
CA CYS A 888 41.32 -27.79 -7.32
C CYS A 888 42.55 -27.99 -8.22
N SER A 889 42.69 -29.18 -8.81
CA SER A 889 43.77 -29.50 -9.74
C SER A 889 43.73 -28.64 -11.00
N TRP A 890 42.53 -28.46 -11.58
CA TRP A 890 42.31 -27.61 -12.73
C TRP A 890 42.63 -26.13 -12.43
N TYR A 891 42.20 -25.63 -11.27
CA TYR A 891 42.43 -24.27 -10.83
C TYR A 891 43.93 -24.02 -10.66
N VAL A 892 44.66 -24.89 -9.95
CA VAL A 892 46.10 -24.75 -9.71
C VAL A 892 46.87 -24.79 -11.03
N TRP A 893 46.57 -25.76 -11.91
CA TRP A 893 47.17 -25.84 -13.25
C TRP A 893 46.92 -24.56 -14.04
N ARG A 894 45.69 -24.03 -14.01
CA ARG A 894 45.35 -22.82 -14.76
C ARG A 894 46.06 -21.59 -14.20
N TYR A 895 46.11 -21.49 -12.89
CA TYR A 895 46.78 -20.42 -12.17
C TYR A 895 48.28 -20.37 -12.50
N ASP A 896 48.99 -21.50 -12.38
CA ASP A 896 50.41 -21.61 -12.68
C ASP A 896 50.73 -21.22 -14.13
N LYS A 897 49.94 -21.73 -15.09
CA LYS A 897 50.08 -21.37 -16.52
C LYS A 897 49.91 -19.87 -16.78
N LEU A 898 49.05 -19.18 -16.04
CA LEU A 898 48.85 -17.73 -16.18
C LEU A 898 49.93 -16.92 -15.45
N LYS A 899 50.42 -17.39 -14.30
CA LYS A 899 51.49 -16.73 -13.55
C LYS A 899 52.84 -16.81 -14.30
N ARG A 900 53.15 -17.95 -14.93
CA ARG A 900 54.37 -18.12 -15.75
C ARG A 900 54.44 -17.25 -17.00
N LYS A 901 53.34 -16.64 -17.45
CA LYS A 901 53.36 -15.67 -18.56
C LYS A 901 53.74 -14.25 -18.11
N LEU A 902 53.83 -14.00 -16.81
CA LEU A 902 54.19 -12.70 -16.22
C LEU A 902 55.66 -12.60 -15.82
N ILE A 903 56.34 -13.75 -15.75
CA ILE A 903 57.79 -13.90 -15.56
C ILE A 903 58.38 -14.15 -16.95
#